data_AF-U2DCV3-F1
#
_entry.id   AF-U2DCV3-F1
#
_cell.length_a   1.000
_cell.length_b   1.000
_cell.length_c   1.000
_cell.angle_alpha   90.00
_cell.angle_beta   90.00
_cell.angle_gamma   90.00
#
_symmetry.space_group_name_H-M   'P 1'
#
loop_
_entity.id
_entity.type
_entity.pdbx_description
1 polymer ?
#
loop_
_entity_poly.entity_id
_entity_poly.type
_entity_poly.pdbx_seq_one_letter_code
_entity_poly.pdbx_strand_id
1 'polypeptide(L)'
;MRKNLKRTSIIALAVMLVAQLVVLNINTHAATAIDNYLMLNHNAVNSKGEAGTNINAKVSEEVTLNYSVNSSDIALTAVNQTPKQKEIVLVIDTSGSMTTKDMENYQRRIDVAVDAAKSFVDKFANTSNVKIGVVNYSSKAYKVSDITNSFSDVKTKIEGLRSKASGSTNIGDGLRTAYYMLQKFDDSTSKYVVLLTDGQPNTFSYTGSSLNNYTYFTAESGQYSVASLDDSDSQGLGLGYANTIGDMISKTSINGFMIGFTADINKNKLDTIAQHAKAQSLTARNSSGLNSVYDKIADQIKNEIIVDNVSFEETFPSNVNIVKVPDGFTRNGQIVTGALKNIKYTIVDGKYKIVEPLNFAITVSFNTSQTYNLDSAKLKYRDFALQSGEKTFNAVSVNVTPSVPRTTQAPVELTRQVDKSSYKIQNGTTEDIVVNYTINPKPIDFYSIAPEDYFKEKYIVVVADNSGSMGDAINGKAKLDILKGTLVASDNSGFINKFQGNTNVNIALVAYSDYAKLGNNLSSNSDTKIKNSKGEIQDFADMSDDNQVKALKSQINVMTARGSTNLGDGLRRAYYLLSKVDSNAKKYVILMTDGVPTAFTYDNISYNYGNNGVFVDGDSDVTGGFSSFNNVTLNYKDGEAVNYAYNYGDNDSGGYALSYSKSTAKMLSDASMGSFIIGFSNGINANKLSQIASSATGKYKEAMNASDLNSVYNEIAGEISKDLPIGNLTFSATLPTGVNFKNITAADGTVISGFTAGSSNNGQVVTGSMDKIGNISYRLNDAKTYFEAQPISFKLVLNGSLAGDYNLLKSSTFVKYIDLNKSETTLYSSNDISFTITNNPSVVLKHGLFVDNNDDVNNSFRESGGIAAPLSVVNGTRYNAALLVQSTSNNTNVNVTIGKRDINTIKDTSDVVVRVYKLNSDGKTYDKTKAITNAASSSISDGIVTININLAETGNYLVTYSFYMKAPDNVTVLSNSAKIDQIDKPLDMKLEALPEMY
;
A
#
# COMPACT_ATOMS: atom_id res chain seq x y z
N MET A 1 -53.24 -26.72 55.82
CA MET A 1 -52.21 -26.30 54.82
C MET A 1 -52.45 -26.76 53.37
N ARG A 2 -53.38 -27.67 53.01
CA ARG A 2 -53.61 -28.08 51.60
C ARG A 2 -54.65 -27.28 50.79
N LYS A 3 -55.35 -26.30 51.38
CA LYS A 3 -56.38 -25.48 50.68
C LYS A 3 -55.86 -24.15 50.10
N ASN A 4 -54.69 -23.67 50.53
CA ASN A 4 -54.15 -22.36 50.08
C ASN A 4 -53.14 -22.43 48.93
N LEU A 5 -52.64 -23.61 48.54
CA LEU A 5 -51.76 -23.74 47.36
C LEU A 5 -52.53 -23.82 46.03
N LYS A 6 -53.82 -24.17 46.02
CA LYS A 6 -54.60 -24.24 44.77
C LYS A 6 -55.11 -22.88 44.28
N ARG A 7 -55.25 -21.87 45.15
CA ARG A 7 -55.72 -20.53 44.74
C ARG A 7 -54.61 -19.63 44.19
N THR A 8 -53.39 -19.71 44.72
CA THR A 8 -52.23 -18.97 44.20
C THR A 8 -51.73 -19.55 42.87
N SER A 9 -51.79 -20.87 42.66
CA SER A 9 -51.41 -21.47 41.37
C SER A 9 -52.43 -21.22 40.26
N ILE A 10 -53.73 -21.14 40.55
CA ILE A 10 -54.77 -20.84 39.54
C ILE A 10 -54.77 -19.35 39.16
N ILE A 11 -54.48 -18.45 40.12
CA ILE A 11 -54.34 -17.01 39.82
C ILE A 11 -53.03 -16.73 39.08
N ALA A 12 -51.93 -17.42 39.40
CA ALA A 12 -50.69 -17.29 38.64
C ALA A 12 -50.80 -17.88 37.22
N LEU A 13 -51.53 -19.00 37.03
CA LEU A 13 -51.80 -19.54 35.71
C LEU A 13 -52.76 -18.64 34.92
N ALA A 14 -53.78 -18.05 35.54
CA ALA A 14 -54.71 -17.13 34.88
C ALA A 14 -54.07 -15.78 34.54
N VAL A 15 -53.15 -15.26 35.38
CA VAL A 15 -52.36 -14.06 35.07
C VAL A 15 -51.30 -14.36 34.00
N MET A 16 -50.72 -15.56 33.96
CA MET A 16 -49.87 -15.99 32.83
C MET A 16 -50.67 -16.24 31.55
N LEU A 17 -51.88 -16.80 31.62
CA LEU A 17 -52.72 -17.02 30.44
C LEU A 17 -53.30 -15.70 29.93
N VAL A 18 -53.60 -14.74 30.80
CA VAL A 18 -54.02 -13.38 30.41
C VAL A 18 -52.81 -12.58 29.91
N ALA A 19 -51.61 -12.76 30.46
CA ALA A 19 -50.38 -12.19 29.90
C ALA A 19 -49.98 -12.84 28.56
N GLN A 20 -50.25 -14.13 28.35
CA GLN A 20 -50.04 -14.82 27.07
C GLN A 20 -51.17 -14.56 26.06
N LEU A 21 -52.42 -14.32 26.50
CA LEU A 21 -53.50 -13.85 25.61
C LEU A 21 -53.37 -12.36 25.27
N VAL A 22 -52.74 -11.53 26.11
CA VAL A 22 -52.41 -10.13 25.79
C VAL A 22 -51.19 -10.02 24.85
N VAL A 23 -50.41 -11.10 24.69
CA VAL A 23 -49.27 -11.18 23.74
C VAL A 23 -49.64 -11.89 22.42
N LEU A 24 -50.92 -12.23 22.21
CA LEU A 24 -51.45 -12.72 20.94
C LEU A 24 -52.54 -11.82 20.35
N ASN A 25 -52.53 -10.53 20.71
CA ASN A 25 -52.96 -9.53 19.75
C ASN A 25 -51.86 -9.44 18.69
N ILE A 26 -52.04 -10.18 17.60
CA ILE A 26 -51.58 -9.70 16.29
C ILE A 26 -52.32 -8.38 16.10
N ASN A 27 -51.76 -7.29 16.64
CA ASN A 27 -52.04 -5.96 16.16
C ASN A 27 -51.51 -5.97 14.74
N THR A 28 -52.32 -6.43 13.78
CA THR A 28 -52.20 -5.99 12.41
C THR A 28 -52.43 -4.49 12.50
N HIS A 29 -51.35 -3.70 12.67
CA HIS A 29 -51.45 -2.27 12.48
C HIS A 29 -51.99 -2.08 11.07
N ALA A 30 -53.13 -1.40 10.98
CA ALA A 30 -53.72 -1.13 9.68
C ALA A 30 -52.66 -0.42 8.83
N ALA A 31 -52.51 -0.83 7.58
CA ALA A 31 -51.56 -0.20 6.67
C ALA A 31 -51.85 1.31 6.64
N THR A 32 -50.84 2.08 6.99
CA THR A 32 -50.84 3.54 7.02
C THR A 32 -50.74 4.09 5.59
N ALA A 33 -51.05 5.36 5.38
CA ALA A 33 -51.03 5.94 4.03
C ALA A 33 -49.62 5.90 3.40
N ILE A 34 -48.58 5.97 4.23
CA ILE A 34 -47.18 5.92 3.79
C ILE A 34 -46.68 4.50 3.44
N ASP A 35 -47.36 3.44 3.91
CA ASP A 35 -46.90 2.05 3.69
C ASP A 35 -46.74 1.71 2.21
N ASN A 36 -47.61 2.24 1.35
CA ASN A 36 -47.56 1.99 -0.09
C ASN A 36 -46.34 2.63 -0.78
N TYR A 37 -45.65 3.54 -0.09
CA TYR A 37 -44.56 4.33 -0.66
C TYR A 37 -43.20 3.96 -0.08
N LEU A 38 -43.13 3.55 1.19
CA LEU A 38 -41.86 3.12 1.79
C LEU A 38 -41.29 1.89 1.06
N MET A 39 -40.00 1.91 0.75
CA MET A 39 -39.26 0.80 0.17
C MET A 39 -38.16 0.40 1.16
N LEU A 40 -38.34 -0.75 1.81
CA LEU A 40 -37.43 -1.26 2.83
C LEU A 40 -36.62 -2.41 2.24
N ASN A 41 -35.30 -2.25 2.15
CA ASN A 41 -34.40 -3.28 1.64
C ASN A 41 -33.45 -3.76 2.74
N HIS A 42 -33.26 -5.06 2.80
CA HIS A 42 -32.35 -5.76 3.69
C HIS A 42 -31.51 -6.74 2.85
N ASN A 43 -30.19 -6.64 2.94
CA ASN A 43 -29.28 -7.58 2.30
C ASN A 43 -28.16 -7.99 3.27
N ALA A 44 -27.52 -9.11 3.00
CA ALA A 44 -26.32 -9.54 3.71
C ALA A 44 -25.10 -9.50 2.79
N VAL A 45 -23.94 -9.24 3.38
CA VAL A 45 -22.63 -9.27 2.74
C VAL A 45 -21.70 -10.11 3.59
N ASN A 46 -21.13 -11.18 3.02
CA ASN A 46 -20.15 -12.01 3.74
C ASN A 46 -18.73 -11.46 3.63
N SER A 47 -17.75 -12.14 4.25
CA SER A 47 -16.35 -11.70 4.26
C SER A 47 -15.67 -11.71 2.89
N LYS A 48 -16.26 -12.40 1.90
CA LYS A 48 -15.84 -12.35 0.49
C LYS A 48 -16.46 -11.19 -0.28
N GLY A 49 -17.43 -10.50 0.29
CA GLY A 49 -18.21 -9.48 -0.42
C GLY A 49 -19.31 -10.04 -1.30
N GLU A 50 -19.68 -11.32 -1.16
CA GLU A 50 -20.92 -11.84 -1.76
C GLU A 50 -22.08 -11.13 -1.08
N ALA A 51 -22.88 -10.41 -1.87
CA ALA A 51 -23.97 -9.59 -1.39
C ALA A 51 -25.32 -10.09 -1.93
N GLY A 52 -26.35 -10.12 -1.09
CA GLY A 52 -27.69 -10.45 -1.55
C GLY A 52 -28.66 -10.82 -0.42
N THR A 53 -29.84 -11.29 -0.81
CA THR A 53 -30.84 -11.82 0.13
C THR A 53 -30.66 -13.32 0.40
N ASN A 54 -29.78 -13.99 -0.34
CA ASN A 54 -29.41 -15.38 -0.12
C ASN A 54 -27.90 -15.50 -0.31
N ILE A 55 -27.15 -15.75 0.77
CA ILE A 55 -25.68 -15.81 0.74
C ILE A 55 -25.16 -17.05 1.47
N ASN A 56 -23.90 -17.37 1.26
CA ASN A 56 -23.20 -18.42 2.00
C ASN A 56 -22.27 -17.80 3.05
N ALA A 57 -22.08 -18.50 4.16
CA ALA A 57 -21.09 -18.14 5.17
C ALA A 57 -20.50 -19.39 5.84
N LYS A 58 -19.41 -19.20 6.59
CA LYS A 58 -18.81 -20.20 7.47
C LYS A 58 -19.21 -19.95 8.92
N VAL A 59 -19.19 -21.00 9.74
CA VAL A 59 -19.29 -20.84 11.20
C VAL A 59 -18.22 -19.86 11.68
N SER A 60 -18.61 -18.92 12.55
CA SER A 60 -17.80 -17.80 13.06
C SER A 60 -17.38 -16.74 12.03
N GLU A 61 -17.78 -16.86 10.76
CA GLU A 61 -17.60 -15.77 9.79
C GLU A 61 -18.50 -14.58 10.14
N GLU A 62 -17.94 -13.37 10.04
CA GLU A 62 -18.71 -12.14 10.16
C GLU A 62 -19.48 -11.86 8.86
N VAL A 63 -20.77 -11.59 9.01
CA VAL A 63 -21.70 -11.20 7.95
C VAL A 63 -22.29 -9.84 8.30
N THR A 64 -22.23 -8.91 7.36
CA THR A 64 -22.80 -7.57 7.52
C THR A 64 -24.20 -7.54 6.90
N LEU A 65 -25.20 -7.22 7.70
CA LEU A 65 -26.58 -7.02 7.30
C LEU A 65 -26.80 -5.52 7.05
N ASN A 66 -27.09 -5.12 5.82
CA ASN A 66 -27.35 -3.73 5.48
C ASN A 66 -28.86 -3.49 5.32
N TYR A 67 -29.32 -2.38 5.87
CA TYR A 67 -30.71 -1.94 5.84
C TYR A 67 -30.80 -0.60 5.13
N SER A 68 -31.76 -0.48 4.22
CA SER A 68 -32.04 0.74 3.49
C SER A 68 -33.53 1.07 3.56
N VAL A 69 -33.82 2.31 3.95
CA VAL A 69 -35.17 2.89 3.99
C VAL A 69 -35.22 3.97 2.92
N ASN A 70 -36.01 3.72 1.89
CA ASN A 70 -36.26 4.64 0.80
C ASN A 70 -37.78 4.82 0.60
N SER A 71 -38.18 5.60 -0.38
CA SER A 71 -39.58 5.79 -0.74
C SER A 71 -39.75 6.05 -2.22
N SER A 72 -40.84 5.55 -2.79
CA SER A 72 -41.32 6.01 -4.10
C SER A 72 -41.94 7.41 -4.00
N ASP A 73 -42.08 8.08 -5.14
CA ASP A 73 -42.73 9.38 -5.25
C ASP A 73 -44.21 9.31 -4.80
N ILE A 74 -44.64 10.28 -3.99
CA ILE A 74 -46.00 10.36 -3.47
C ILE A 74 -46.74 11.48 -4.22
N ALA A 75 -47.91 11.18 -4.79
CA ALA A 75 -48.75 12.20 -5.41
C ALA A 75 -49.30 13.19 -4.37
N LEU A 76 -49.44 14.48 -4.71
CA LEU A 76 -49.97 15.47 -3.76
C LEU A 76 -51.36 15.09 -3.23
N THR A 77 -52.20 14.51 -4.08
CA THR A 77 -53.57 14.07 -3.77
C THR A 77 -53.63 12.88 -2.82
N ALA A 78 -52.54 12.12 -2.66
CA ALA A 78 -52.49 10.99 -1.74
C ALA A 78 -52.30 11.43 -0.28
N VAL A 79 -51.88 12.68 -0.06
CA VAL A 79 -51.69 13.28 1.25
C VAL A 79 -52.95 14.06 1.63
N ASN A 80 -54.01 13.34 2.01
CA ASN A 80 -55.23 13.95 2.55
C ASN A 80 -54.97 14.43 3.99
N GLN A 81 -54.55 15.69 4.17
CA GLN A 81 -54.31 16.25 5.50
C GLN A 81 -55.19 17.46 5.81
N THR A 82 -55.68 17.47 7.05
CA THR A 82 -55.70 18.71 7.85
C THR A 82 -54.23 18.96 8.23
N PRO A 83 -53.58 20.03 7.74
CA PRO A 83 -52.15 20.25 7.96
C PRO A 83 -51.79 20.29 9.45
N LYS A 84 -50.72 19.60 9.88
CA LYS A 84 -50.16 19.76 11.25
C LYS A 84 -49.99 21.25 11.56
N GLN A 85 -50.24 21.63 12.81
CA GLN A 85 -49.88 22.95 13.29
C GLN A 85 -48.34 23.11 13.22
N LYS A 86 -47.88 24.27 12.77
CA LYS A 86 -46.46 24.59 12.54
C LYS A 86 -46.06 25.77 13.39
N GLU A 87 -45.14 25.54 14.33
CA GLU A 87 -44.65 26.56 15.25
C GLU A 87 -43.21 26.91 14.87
N ILE A 88 -42.98 28.17 14.53
CA ILE A 88 -41.67 28.66 14.06
C ILE A 88 -41.13 29.65 15.08
N VAL A 89 -39.88 29.51 15.49
CA VAL A 89 -39.17 30.54 16.25
C VAL A 89 -38.07 31.14 15.39
N LEU A 90 -38.19 32.43 15.09
CA LEU A 90 -37.13 33.22 14.48
C LEU A 90 -36.14 33.64 15.57
N VAL A 91 -34.86 33.31 15.40
CA VAL A 91 -33.79 33.65 16.33
C VAL A 91 -32.85 34.63 15.62
N ILE A 92 -32.98 35.91 15.95
CA ILE A 92 -32.35 37.01 15.20
C ILE A 92 -31.17 37.57 15.99
N ASP A 93 -30.00 37.56 15.37
CA ASP A 93 -28.80 38.19 15.90
C ASP A 93 -28.96 39.71 16.01
N THR A 94 -28.63 40.23 17.18
CA THR A 94 -28.61 41.66 17.53
C THR A 94 -27.29 42.01 18.22
N SER A 95 -26.20 41.32 17.88
CA SER A 95 -24.85 41.62 18.33
C SER A 95 -24.34 42.95 17.75
N GLY A 96 -23.23 43.46 18.28
CA GLY A 96 -22.64 44.74 17.89
C GLY A 96 -22.24 44.80 16.41
N SER A 97 -21.78 43.68 15.84
CA SER A 97 -21.44 43.55 14.40
C SER A 97 -22.62 43.87 13.49
N MET A 98 -23.86 43.60 13.95
CA MET A 98 -25.07 43.90 13.20
C MET A 98 -25.31 45.41 12.99
N THR A 99 -24.58 46.29 13.67
CA THR A 99 -24.62 47.75 13.44
C THR A 99 -23.78 48.21 12.24
N THR A 100 -22.94 47.33 11.68
CA THR A 100 -22.04 47.63 10.56
C THR A 100 -22.82 48.07 9.33
N LYS A 101 -22.35 49.13 8.66
CA LYS A 101 -22.97 49.76 7.48
C LYS A 101 -22.32 49.32 6.17
N ASP A 102 -22.33 48.03 5.92
CA ASP A 102 -21.67 47.39 4.79
C ASP A 102 -22.64 46.67 3.84
N MET A 103 -23.95 46.84 4.06
CA MET A 103 -24.98 46.37 3.14
C MET A 103 -25.18 47.37 1.99
N GLU A 104 -25.92 46.95 0.96
CA GLU A 104 -26.30 47.81 -0.17
C GLU A 104 -26.89 49.14 0.34
N ASN A 105 -26.52 50.26 -0.30
CA ASN A 105 -26.89 51.62 0.11
C ASN A 105 -26.43 52.01 1.53
N TYR A 106 -25.33 51.44 2.03
CA TYR A 106 -24.79 51.70 3.39
C TYR A 106 -25.80 51.43 4.51
N GLN A 107 -26.75 50.52 4.27
CA GLN A 107 -27.67 50.05 5.31
C GLN A 107 -26.92 49.27 6.37
N ARG A 108 -27.44 49.28 7.61
CA ARG A 108 -26.89 48.41 8.65
C ARG A 108 -27.31 46.97 8.40
N ARG A 109 -26.47 46.01 8.75
CA ARG A 109 -26.80 44.56 8.68
C ARG A 109 -28.13 44.25 9.38
N ILE A 110 -28.37 44.83 10.56
CA ILE A 110 -29.62 44.67 11.31
C ILE A 110 -30.85 45.19 10.55
N ASP A 111 -30.69 46.24 9.74
CA ASP A 111 -31.81 46.81 8.99
C ASP A 111 -32.28 45.83 7.91
N VAL A 112 -31.34 45.24 7.17
CA VAL A 112 -31.61 44.21 6.16
C VAL A 112 -32.18 42.95 6.79
N ALA A 113 -31.63 42.51 7.93
CA ALA A 113 -32.11 41.35 8.65
C ALA A 113 -33.57 41.50 9.12
N VAL A 114 -33.93 42.68 9.65
CA VAL A 114 -35.30 43.02 10.08
C VAL A 114 -36.26 43.03 8.88
N ASP A 115 -35.88 43.64 7.76
CA ASP A 115 -36.72 43.68 6.56
C ASP A 115 -36.96 42.28 5.99
N ALA A 116 -35.92 41.47 5.92
CA ALA A 116 -36.03 40.09 5.43
C ALA A 116 -36.84 39.20 6.38
N ALA A 117 -36.68 39.34 7.70
CA ALA A 117 -37.48 38.61 8.68
C ALA A 117 -38.97 38.98 8.63
N LYS A 118 -39.31 40.25 8.43
CA LYS A 118 -40.71 40.67 8.21
C LYS A 118 -41.28 40.08 6.93
N SER A 119 -40.48 40.07 5.87
CA SER A 119 -40.84 39.49 4.57
C SER A 119 -41.07 37.98 4.69
N PHE A 120 -40.27 37.27 5.49
CA PHE A 120 -40.49 35.86 5.83
C PHE A 120 -41.82 35.64 6.56
N VAL A 121 -42.18 36.48 7.54
CA VAL A 121 -43.48 36.40 8.22
C VAL A 121 -44.64 36.58 7.23
N ASP A 122 -44.51 37.51 6.27
CA ASP A 122 -45.54 37.75 5.25
C ASP A 122 -45.80 36.53 4.36
N LYS A 123 -44.82 35.63 4.20
CA LYS A 123 -45.02 34.38 3.45
C LYS A 123 -46.09 33.49 4.08
N PHE A 124 -46.38 33.63 5.37
CA PHE A 124 -47.36 32.81 6.08
C PHE A 124 -48.69 33.52 6.34
N ALA A 125 -48.87 34.76 5.85
CA ALA A 125 -50.06 35.58 6.14
C ALA A 125 -51.40 34.89 5.81
N ASN A 126 -51.42 34.00 4.81
CA ASN A 126 -52.60 33.25 4.38
C ASN A 126 -52.58 31.77 4.81
N THR A 127 -51.75 31.41 5.81
CA THR A 127 -51.58 30.04 6.28
C THR A 127 -52.16 29.88 7.69
N SER A 128 -53.31 29.20 7.81
CA SER A 128 -54.07 29.11 9.07
C SER A 128 -53.43 28.21 10.14
N ASN A 129 -52.52 27.33 9.75
CA ASN A 129 -51.85 26.37 10.64
C ASN A 129 -50.42 26.79 11.05
N VAL A 130 -50.02 28.06 10.85
CA VAL A 130 -48.68 28.54 11.21
C VAL A 130 -48.76 29.58 12.32
N LYS A 131 -47.85 29.47 13.29
CA LYS A 131 -47.60 30.48 14.32
C LYS A 131 -46.11 30.77 14.41
N ILE A 132 -45.77 32.03 14.71
CA ILE A 132 -44.39 32.52 14.72
C ILE A 132 -44.09 33.21 16.05
N GLY A 133 -43.00 32.80 16.70
CA GLY A 133 -42.37 33.47 17.83
C GLY A 133 -41.05 34.09 17.43
N VAL A 134 -40.54 35.02 18.25
CA VAL A 134 -39.30 35.75 17.96
C VAL A 134 -38.42 35.81 19.20
N VAL A 135 -37.17 35.41 19.03
CA VAL A 135 -36.07 35.57 19.97
C VAL A 135 -35.05 36.50 19.33
N ASN A 136 -34.56 37.48 20.08
CA ASN A 136 -33.35 38.19 19.70
C ASN A 136 -32.22 37.79 20.65
N TYR A 137 -30.98 37.81 20.17
CA TYR A 137 -29.84 37.54 21.03
C TYR A 137 -28.64 38.42 20.69
N SER A 138 -27.82 38.67 21.69
CA SER A 138 -26.46 39.18 21.55
C SER A 138 -25.60 38.50 22.61
N SER A 139 -25.15 39.20 23.66
CA SER A 139 -24.49 38.57 24.81
C SER A 139 -25.45 37.67 25.60
N LYS A 140 -26.75 38.01 25.59
CA LYS A 140 -27.87 37.24 26.15
C LYS A 140 -28.99 37.14 25.13
N ALA A 141 -29.85 36.13 25.29
CA ALA A 141 -31.07 36.00 24.50
C ALA A 141 -32.32 36.46 25.25
N TYR A 142 -33.27 37.02 24.51
CA TYR A 142 -34.55 37.49 25.02
C TYR A 142 -35.69 37.03 24.12
N LYS A 143 -36.76 36.55 24.74
CA LYS A 143 -38.03 36.28 24.05
C LYS A 143 -38.73 37.60 23.76
N VAL A 144 -38.77 37.98 22.48
CA VAL A 144 -39.38 39.23 21.99
C VAL A 144 -40.88 39.02 21.75
N SER A 145 -41.24 37.88 21.17
CA SER A 145 -42.63 37.48 20.98
C SER A 145 -42.84 36.03 21.39
N ASP A 146 -43.89 35.78 22.16
CA ASP A 146 -44.49 34.45 22.23
C ASP A 146 -44.97 34.00 20.84
N ILE A 147 -45.08 32.69 20.67
CA ILE A 147 -45.47 32.07 19.41
C ILE A 147 -46.97 32.31 19.19
N THR A 148 -47.31 33.01 18.10
CA THR A 148 -48.67 33.50 17.82
C THR A 148 -48.96 33.52 16.31
N ASN A 149 -50.24 33.55 15.93
CA ASN A 149 -50.69 33.80 14.56
C ASN A 149 -50.98 35.29 14.29
N SER A 150 -50.79 36.18 15.27
CA SER A 150 -50.89 37.63 15.08
C SER A 150 -49.66 38.17 14.34
N PHE A 151 -49.61 37.94 13.03
CA PHE A 151 -48.44 38.29 12.21
C PHE A 151 -48.15 39.79 12.18
N SER A 152 -49.16 40.67 12.32
CA SER A 152 -48.92 42.12 12.45
C SER A 152 -48.14 42.46 13.72
N ASP A 153 -48.47 41.82 14.84
CA ASP A 153 -47.79 42.04 16.12
C ASP A 153 -46.37 41.51 16.08
N VAL A 154 -46.18 40.33 15.49
CA VAL A 154 -44.86 39.74 15.27
C VAL A 154 -43.99 40.68 14.43
N LYS A 155 -44.50 41.21 13.31
CA LYS A 155 -43.75 42.17 12.47
C LYS A 155 -43.43 43.47 13.21
N THR A 156 -44.35 43.98 14.03
CA THR A 156 -44.12 45.19 14.85
C THR A 156 -43.00 44.94 15.87
N LYS A 157 -42.97 43.77 16.48
CA LYS A 157 -41.90 43.37 17.41
C LYS A 157 -40.56 43.17 16.73
N ILE A 158 -40.54 42.58 15.52
CA ILE A 158 -39.33 42.46 14.69
C ILE A 158 -38.79 43.84 14.31
N GLU A 159 -39.67 44.79 13.93
CA GLU A 159 -39.27 46.16 13.61
C GLU A 159 -38.52 46.84 14.78
N GLY A 160 -38.94 46.58 16.02
CA GLY A 160 -38.28 47.11 17.22
C GLY A 160 -36.81 46.67 17.40
N LEU A 161 -36.36 45.62 16.72
CA LEU A 161 -35.00 45.09 16.83
C LEU A 161 -33.93 45.98 16.20
N ARG A 162 -34.29 46.91 15.30
CA ARG A 162 -33.35 47.86 14.67
C ARG A 162 -32.54 48.70 15.66
N SER A 163 -33.06 48.86 16.88
CA SER A 163 -32.47 49.64 17.97
C SER A 163 -31.74 48.78 19.02
N LYS A 164 -31.70 47.45 18.84
CA LYS A 164 -31.19 46.50 19.83
C LYS A 164 -29.79 45.97 19.55
N ALA A 165 -29.25 46.22 18.36
CA ALA A 165 -27.94 45.74 17.93
C ALA A 165 -26.81 46.27 18.83
N SER A 166 -26.26 45.42 19.69
CA SER A 166 -25.22 45.73 20.69
C SER A 166 -24.63 44.47 21.32
N GLY A 167 -23.43 44.56 21.90
CA GLY A 167 -22.81 43.46 22.63
C GLY A 167 -22.17 42.40 21.74
N SER A 168 -22.03 41.19 22.27
CA SER A 168 -21.31 40.07 21.65
C SER A 168 -22.25 39.03 21.03
N THR A 169 -21.76 37.87 20.57
CA THR A 169 -22.51 36.89 19.76
C THR A 169 -22.65 35.54 20.51
N ASN A 170 -23.74 35.38 21.28
CA ASN A 170 -24.05 34.18 22.07
C ASN A 170 -25.11 33.30 21.38
N ILE A 171 -24.71 32.59 20.32
CA ILE A 171 -25.61 31.73 19.53
C ILE A 171 -26.29 30.68 20.41
N GLY A 172 -25.56 30.08 21.34
CA GLY A 172 -26.08 29.05 22.25
C GLY A 172 -27.26 29.55 23.09
N ASP A 173 -27.22 30.79 23.59
CA ASP A 173 -28.32 31.35 24.39
C ASP A 173 -29.57 31.63 23.55
N GLY A 174 -29.37 32.05 22.30
CA GLY A 174 -30.44 32.24 21.31
C GLY A 174 -31.16 30.92 21.01
N LEU A 175 -30.40 29.87 20.70
CA LEU A 175 -30.92 28.53 20.46
C LEU A 175 -31.58 27.93 21.72
N ARG A 176 -31.01 28.16 22.92
CA ARG A 176 -31.56 27.66 24.18
C ARG A 176 -32.94 28.26 24.44
N THR A 177 -33.09 29.56 24.23
CA THR A 177 -34.37 30.25 24.41
C THR A 177 -35.43 29.72 23.42
N ALA A 178 -35.05 29.54 22.15
CA ALA A 178 -35.94 28.97 21.14
C ALA A 178 -36.34 27.51 21.43
N TYR A 179 -35.38 26.69 21.88
CA TYR A 179 -35.61 25.32 22.30
C TYR A 179 -36.72 25.23 23.35
N TYR A 180 -36.66 26.02 24.42
CA TYR A 180 -37.67 26.01 25.47
C TYR A 180 -39.02 26.62 25.05
N MET A 181 -39.02 27.57 24.10
CA MET A 181 -40.27 28.04 23.51
C MET A 181 -40.99 26.93 22.73
N LEU A 182 -40.24 26.12 21.98
CA LEU A 182 -40.80 25.03 21.15
C LEU A 182 -41.12 23.76 21.94
N GLN A 183 -40.42 23.49 23.04
CA GLN A 183 -40.68 22.33 23.91
C GLN A 183 -42.06 22.35 24.60
N LYS A 184 -42.73 23.49 24.59
CA LYS A 184 -44.10 23.63 25.16
C LYS A 184 -45.16 22.94 24.32
N PHE A 185 -44.83 22.55 23.09
CA PHE A 185 -45.73 21.88 22.16
C PHE A 185 -45.38 20.40 22.04
N ASP A 186 -46.41 19.56 22.02
CA ASP A 186 -46.26 18.11 21.84
C ASP A 186 -45.81 17.75 20.41
N ASP A 187 -45.66 16.47 20.14
CA ASP A 187 -45.19 15.98 18.84
C ASP A 187 -46.28 15.89 17.76
N SER A 188 -47.52 16.32 18.05
CA SER A 188 -48.54 16.54 17.02
C SER A 188 -48.26 17.81 16.20
N THR A 189 -47.37 18.66 16.69
CA THR A 189 -47.00 19.96 16.11
C THR A 189 -45.62 19.89 15.45
N SER A 190 -45.51 20.38 14.21
CA SER A 190 -44.22 20.55 13.55
C SER A 190 -43.50 21.79 14.10
N LYS A 191 -42.34 21.59 14.70
CA LYS A 191 -41.57 22.63 15.40
C LYS A 191 -40.36 23.04 14.55
N TYR A 192 -40.14 24.35 14.42
CA TYR A 192 -39.06 24.91 13.59
C TYR A 192 -38.30 26.01 14.33
N VAL A 193 -36.96 25.96 14.27
CA VAL A 193 -36.09 27.07 14.69
C VAL A 193 -35.34 27.61 13.48
N VAL A 194 -35.39 28.92 13.27
CA VAL A 194 -34.71 29.60 12.16
C VAL A 194 -33.77 30.64 12.76
N LEU A 195 -32.49 30.30 12.84
CA LEU A 195 -31.42 31.16 13.35
C LEU A 195 -30.84 32.00 12.23
N LEU A 196 -30.61 33.28 12.51
CA LEU A 196 -29.78 34.19 11.72
C LEU A 196 -28.57 34.62 12.57
N THR A 197 -27.38 34.70 11.99
CA THR A 197 -26.20 35.32 12.59
C THR A 197 -25.31 35.97 11.53
N ASP A 198 -24.64 37.07 11.85
CA ASP A 198 -23.62 37.68 10.98
C ASP A 198 -22.18 37.43 11.44
N GLY A 199 -22.01 36.67 12.52
CA GLY A 199 -20.74 36.48 13.19
C GLY A 199 -20.56 35.07 13.73
N GLN A 200 -19.37 34.80 14.24
CA GLN A 200 -19.07 33.54 14.91
C GLN A 200 -19.46 33.59 16.38
N PRO A 201 -19.79 32.45 17.01
CA PRO A 201 -20.06 32.42 18.44
C PRO A 201 -18.79 32.84 19.18
N ASN A 202 -18.88 33.84 20.07
CA ASN A 202 -17.76 34.34 20.88
C ASN A 202 -18.13 34.53 22.35
N THR A 203 -19.32 34.06 22.73
CA THR A 203 -19.92 34.26 24.04
C THR A 203 -20.70 33.02 24.45
N PHE A 204 -20.67 32.68 25.74
CA PHE A 204 -21.43 31.57 26.29
C PHE A 204 -22.06 31.90 27.65
N SER A 205 -23.17 31.22 27.95
CA SER A 205 -23.87 31.31 29.24
C SER A 205 -23.44 30.13 30.12
N TYR A 206 -23.10 30.39 31.38
CA TYR A 206 -22.61 29.37 32.30
C TYR A 206 -23.07 29.56 33.75
N THR A 207 -22.98 28.48 34.52
CA THR A 207 -23.08 28.47 35.98
C THR A 207 -21.76 27.98 36.57
N GLY A 208 -21.38 28.47 37.74
CA GLY A 208 -20.11 28.12 38.38
C GLY A 208 -19.50 29.30 39.12
N SER A 209 -18.52 29.03 39.98
CA SER A 209 -17.86 30.07 40.79
C SER A 209 -16.76 30.83 40.05
N SER A 210 -16.26 30.31 38.92
CA SER A 210 -15.25 30.94 38.06
C SER A 210 -15.20 30.30 36.67
N LEU A 211 -14.48 30.93 35.73
CA LEU A 211 -14.23 30.39 34.38
C LEU A 211 -13.34 29.13 34.37
N ASN A 212 -12.71 28.79 35.49
CA ASN A 212 -11.93 27.55 35.63
C ASN A 212 -12.77 26.38 36.15
N ASN A 213 -14.01 26.64 36.58
CA ASN A 213 -14.94 25.64 37.11
C ASN A 213 -16.37 26.04 36.72
N TYR A 214 -16.64 26.00 35.41
CA TYR A 214 -17.92 26.37 34.83
C TYR A 214 -18.65 25.16 34.25
N THR A 215 -19.97 25.25 34.19
CA THR A 215 -20.85 24.38 33.41
C THR A 215 -21.72 25.22 32.49
N TYR A 216 -21.94 24.78 31.25
CA TYR A 216 -22.84 25.49 30.35
C TYR A 216 -24.26 25.55 30.95
N PHE A 217 -24.86 26.74 30.92
CA PHE A 217 -26.19 26.94 31.45
C PHE A 217 -27.24 26.45 30.44
N THR A 218 -27.86 25.31 30.71
CA THR A 218 -28.80 24.67 29.78
C THR A 218 -30.26 24.73 30.22
N ALA A 219 -30.58 25.26 31.41
CA ALA A 219 -31.94 25.29 31.96
C ALA A 219 -32.84 26.37 31.29
N GLU A 220 -34.18 26.26 31.43
CA GLU A 220 -35.14 27.25 30.91
C GLU A 220 -34.99 28.60 31.62
N SER A 221 -34.93 28.56 32.95
CA SER A 221 -34.83 29.73 33.82
C SER A 221 -33.86 29.48 34.98
N GLY A 222 -33.31 30.55 35.53
CA GLY A 222 -32.29 30.50 36.58
C GLY A 222 -31.32 31.67 36.49
N GLN A 223 -30.51 31.85 37.53
CA GLN A 223 -29.40 32.80 37.51
C GLN A 223 -28.21 32.19 36.78
N TYR A 224 -27.63 32.93 35.84
CA TYR A 224 -26.46 32.51 35.07
C TYR A 224 -25.56 33.71 34.76
N SER A 225 -24.28 33.42 34.56
CA SER A 225 -23.27 34.37 34.13
C SER A 225 -23.03 34.24 32.63
N VAL A 226 -22.52 35.31 32.04
CA VAL A 226 -22.12 35.35 30.62
C VAL A 226 -20.66 35.70 30.54
N ALA A 227 -19.91 35.02 29.67
CA ALA A 227 -18.52 35.33 29.40
C ALA A 227 -18.25 35.40 27.89
N SER A 228 -17.38 36.34 27.53
CA SER A 228 -16.81 36.50 26.19
C SER A 228 -15.31 36.72 26.40
N LEU A 229 -14.48 35.83 25.85
CA LEU A 229 -13.04 35.81 26.10
C LEU A 229 -12.27 36.53 24.99
N ASP A 230 -12.67 36.30 23.75
CA ASP A 230 -12.10 36.95 22.57
C ASP A 230 -13.10 36.86 21.41
N ASP A 231 -13.01 37.80 20.46
CA ASP A 231 -13.92 37.87 19.32
C ASP A 231 -13.77 36.70 18.32
N SER A 232 -12.63 36.01 18.37
CA SER A 232 -12.32 34.86 17.50
C SER A 232 -12.84 33.53 18.04
N ASP A 233 -13.27 33.50 19.31
CA ASP A 233 -13.51 32.30 20.10
C ASP A 233 -12.35 31.31 19.99
N SER A 234 -11.15 31.80 20.29
CA SER A 234 -9.89 31.04 20.19
C SER A 234 -9.88 29.79 21.07
N GLN A 235 -10.59 29.85 22.19
CA GLN A 235 -10.75 28.73 23.13
C GLN A 235 -11.93 27.81 22.80
N GLY A 236 -12.75 28.16 21.80
CA GLY A 236 -13.88 27.34 21.33
C GLY A 236 -15.04 27.21 22.32
N LEU A 237 -15.14 28.07 23.33
CA LEU A 237 -16.14 27.95 24.39
C LEU A 237 -17.52 28.45 23.94
N GLY A 238 -17.56 29.52 23.14
CA GLY A 238 -18.78 29.99 22.50
C GLY A 238 -19.37 28.92 21.58
N LEU A 239 -18.51 28.33 20.72
CA LEU A 239 -18.88 27.22 19.86
C LEU A 239 -19.32 25.98 20.68
N GLY A 240 -18.57 25.62 21.71
CA GLY A 240 -18.88 24.48 22.57
C GLY A 240 -20.25 24.60 23.26
N TYR A 241 -20.63 25.81 23.69
CA TYR A 241 -21.95 26.06 24.23
C TYR A 241 -23.05 25.91 23.17
N ALA A 242 -22.87 26.50 21.99
CA ALA A 242 -23.82 26.37 20.89
C ALA A 242 -24.02 24.90 20.46
N ASN A 243 -22.92 24.12 20.40
CA ASN A 243 -22.97 22.68 20.12
C ASN A 243 -23.74 21.91 21.19
N THR A 244 -23.52 22.22 22.47
CA THR A 244 -24.23 21.58 23.60
C THR A 244 -25.75 21.78 23.48
N ILE A 245 -26.18 22.99 23.14
CA ILE A 245 -27.61 23.27 22.92
C ILE A 245 -28.10 22.64 21.61
N GLY A 246 -27.27 22.59 20.57
CA GLY A 246 -27.53 21.83 19.36
C GLY A 246 -27.85 20.37 19.66
N ASP A 247 -27.03 19.70 20.47
CA ASP A 247 -27.26 18.32 20.88
C ASP A 247 -28.59 18.15 21.61
N MET A 248 -29.01 19.14 22.40
CA MET A 248 -30.34 19.14 23.03
C MET A 248 -31.45 19.22 22.00
N ILE A 249 -31.34 20.09 20.99
CA ILE A 249 -32.29 20.20 19.88
C ILE A 249 -32.36 18.88 19.11
N SER A 250 -31.23 18.24 18.84
CA SER A 250 -31.12 17.00 18.05
C SER A 250 -31.83 15.77 18.65
N LYS A 251 -32.13 15.83 19.95
CA LYS A 251 -32.84 14.81 20.72
C LYS A 251 -34.36 15.03 20.71
N THR A 252 -34.84 15.99 19.92
CA THR A 252 -36.25 16.37 19.81
C THR A 252 -36.73 16.31 18.37
N SER A 253 -38.02 16.56 18.16
CA SER A 253 -38.66 16.70 16.85
C SER A 253 -38.52 18.11 16.23
N ILE A 254 -37.69 18.99 16.81
CA ILE A 254 -37.47 20.36 16.31
C ILE A 254 -36.59 20.34 15.05
N ASN A 255 -37.06 20.99 13.98
CA ASN A 255 -36.34 21.16 12.73
C ASN A 255 -35.58 22.49 12.73
N GLY A 256 -34.26 22.47 12.49
CA GLY A 256 -33.44 23.68 12.52
C GLY A 256 -33.01 24.18 11.13
N PHE A 257 -32.96 25.51 10.99
CA PHE A 257 -32.31 26.23 9.90
C PHE A 257 -31.34 27.24 10.48
N MET A 258 -30.07 27.20 10.06
CA MET A 258 -29.00 28.08 10.53
C MET A 258 -28.53 28.94 9.36
N ILE A 259 -28.73 30.26 9.44
CA ILE A 259 -28.44 31.20 8.36
C ILE A 259 -27.23 32.06 8.75
N GLY A 260 -26.14 31.88 8.01
CA GLY A 260 -24.96 32.75 8.05
C GLY A 260 -25.15 33.94 7.12
N PHE A 261 -25.20 35.14 7.67
CA PHE A 261 -25.40 36.37 6.95
C PHE A 261 -24.08 37.13 6.80
N THR A 262 -23.83 37.70 5.62
CA THR A 262 -22.59 38.42 5.21
C THR A 262 -21.41 37.51 4.81
N ALA A 263 -20.36 38.12 4.25
CA ALA A 263 -19.19 37.41 3.75
C ALA A 263 -18.22 36.95 4.86
N ASP A 264 -18.27 37.60 6.02
CA ASP A 264 -17.30 37.40 7.11
C ASP A 264 -17.70 36.25 8.05
N ILE A 265 -18.78 35.54 7.73
CA ILE A 265 -19.26 34.43 8.54
C ILE A 265 -18.27 33.26 8.55
N ASN A 266 -17.94 32.76 9.73
CA ASN A 266 -17.18 31.53 9.88
C ASN A 266 -18.08 30.31 9.60
N LYS A 267 -18.17 29.94 8.32
CA LYS A 267 -19.07 28.88 7.87
C LYS A 267 -18.79 27.53 8.54
N ASN A 268 -17.53 27.20 8.82
CA ASN A 268 -17.18 25.92 9.47
C ASN A 268 -17.79 25.82 10.88
N LYS A 269 -17.74 26.90 11.67
CA LYS A 269 -18.37 26.95 13.00
C LYS A 269 -19.89 26.85 12.90
N LEU A 270 -20.51 27.55 11.93
CA LEU A 270 -21.95 27.47 11.71
C LEU A 270 -22.39 26.06 11.27
N ASP A 271 -21.65 25.43 10.36
CA ASP A 271 -21.91 24.06 9.90
C ASP A 271 -21.76 23.05 11.05
N THR A 272 -20.79 23.26 11.95
CA THR A 272 -20.61 22.45 13.16
C THR A 272 -21.84 22.54 14.07
N ILE A 273 -22.32 23.75 14.36
CA ILE A 273 -23.54 23.95 15.17
C ILE A 273 -24.74 23.30 14.50
N ALA A 274 -24.86 23.46 13.17
CA ALA A 274 -25.95 22.86 12.41
C ALA A 274 -25.93 21.32 12.48
N GLN A 275 -24.75 20.69 12.41
CA GLN A 275 -24.61 19.23 12.58
C GLN A 275 -25.05 18.77 13.97
N HIS A 276 -24.57 19.42 15.03
CA HIS A 276 -24.98 19.12 16.40
C HIS A 276 -26.49 19.28 16.59
N ALA A 277 -27.13 20.25 15.93
CA ALA A 277 -28.57 20.45 15.97
C ALA A 277 -29.40 19.59 14.98
N LYS A 278 -28.76 18.79 14.12
CA LYS A 278 -29.40 18.15 12.94
C LYS A 278 -30.19 19.14 12.08
N ALA A 279 -29.62 20.34 11.91
CA ALA A 279 -30.20 21.49 11.22
C ALA A 279 -29.59 21.70 9.83
N GLN A 280 -30.32 22.38 8.94
CA GLN A 280 -29.82 22.80 7.64
C GLN A 280 -29.01 24.11 7.77
N SER A 281 -27.79 24.14 7.23
CA SER A 281 -26.94 25.34 7.18
C SER A 281 -27.08 26.05 5.83
N LEU A 282 -27.29 27.36 5.85
CA LEU A 282 -27.53 28.23 4.71
C LEU A 282 -26.72 29.52 4.84
N THR A 283 -26.38 30.16 3.73
CA THR A 283 -25.65 31.43 3.74
C THR A 283 -26.26 32.45 2.80
N ALA A 284 -26.28 33.72 3.21
CA ALA A 284 -26.72 34.85 2.41
C ALA A 284 -25.73 36.00 2.53
N ARG A 285 -25.35 36.62 1.41
CA ARG A 285 -24.33 37.69 1.40
C ARG A 285 -24.89 39.11 1.36
N ASN A 286 -26.14 39.27 0.95
CA ASN A 286 -26.81 40.56 0.77
C ASN A 286 -28.32 40.42 0.98
N SER A 287 -29.06 41.52 0.85
CA SER A 287 -30.51 41.57 1.05
C SER A 287 -31.28 40.61 0.14
N SER A 288 -30.96 40.59 -1.16
CA SER A 288 -31.61 39.70 -2.13
C SER A 288 -31.35 38.22 -1.82
N GLY A 289 -30.11 37.87 -1.47
CA GLY A 289 -29.73 36.52 -1.07
C GLY A 289 -30.42 36.09 0.23
N LEU A 290 -30.56 36.99 1.20
CA LEU A 290 -31.22 36.67 2.47
C LEU A 290 -32.73 36.46 2.27
N ASN A 291 -33.39 37.29 1.48
CA ASN A 291 -34.78 37.08 1.09
C ASN A 291 -34.96 35.76 0.33
N SER A 292 -34.04 35.42 -0.59
CA SER A 292 -34.07 34.14 -1.30
C SER A 292 -33.90 32.93 -0.38
N VAL A 293 -33.06 33.04 0.65
CA VAL A 293 -32.89 31.99 1.67
C VAL A 293 -34.17 31.84 2.50
N TYR A 294 -34.74 32.94 2.99
CA TYR A 294 -36.00 32.91 3.73
C TYR A 294 -37.16 32.39 2.88
N ASP A 295 -37.23 32.72 1.59
CA ASP A 295 -38.23 32.19 0.66
C ASP A 295 -38.13 30.67 0.54
N LYS A 296 -36.91 30.14 0.35
CA LYS A 296 -36.68 28.69 0.33
C LYS A 296 -37.10 28.02 1.62
N ILE A 297 -36.75 28.59 2.77
CA ILE A 297 -37.13 28.05 4.08
C ILE A 297 -38.65 28.11 4.24
N ALA A 298 -39.31 29.20 3.86
CA ALA A 298 -40.75 29.33 3.96
C ALA A 298 -41.47 28.32 3.07
N ASP A 299 -41.00 28.11 1.84
CA ASP A 299 -41.55 27.12 0.92
C ASP A 299 -41.31 25.70 1.43
N GLN A 300 -40.14 25.39 2.00
CA GLN A 300 -39.88 24.12 2.66
C GLN A 300 -40.85 23.90 3.82
N ILE A 301 -40.96 24.86 4.75
CA ILE A 301 -41.85 24.75 5.91
C ILE A 301 -43.31 24.58 5.46
N LYS A 302 -43.75 25.24 4.39
CA LYS A 302 -45.12 25.08 3.86
C LYS A 302 -45.35 23.68 3.28
N ASN A 303 -44.40 23.19 2.50
CA ASN A 303 -44.56 22.03 1.62
C ASN A 303 -43.95 20.73 2.17
N GLU A 304 -43.35 20.73 3.36
CA GLU A 304 -42.77 19.53 3.95
C GLU A 304 -43.85 18.63 4.57
N ILE A 305 -43.76 17.33 4.30
CA ILE A 305 -44.42 16.28 5.07
C ILE A 305 -43.36 15.41 5.74
N ILE A 306 -43.65 14.99 6.97
CA ILE A 306 -42.69 14.29 7.83
C ILE A 306 -43.33 12.98 8.31
N VAL A 307 -42.60 11.89 8.14
CA VAL A 307 -42.82 10.63 8.86
C VAL A 307 -41.87 10.65 10.05
N ASP A 308 -42.43 10.67 11.26
CA ASP A 308 -41.68 10.87 12.50
C ASP A 308 -41.71 9.64 13.40
N ASN A 309 -41.06 9.73 14.57
CA ASN A 309 -40.91 8.63 15.53
C ASN A 309 -40.37 7.35 14.89
N VAL A 310 -39.43 7.51 13.95
CA VAL A 310 -38.88 6.40 13.17
C VAL A 310 -37.90 5.62 14.04
N SER A 311 -38.07 4.31 14.12
CA SER A 311 -37.20 3.41 14.87
C SER A 311 -37.09 2.04 14.22
N PHE A 312 -36.00 1.36 14.48
CA PHE A 312 -35.69 0.02 14.00
C PHE A 312 -35.79 -1.00 15.14
N GLU A 313 -36.25 -2.20 14.82
CA GLU A 313 -36.21 -3.36 15.70
C GLU A 313 -35.95 -4.64 14.89
N GLU A 314 -35.05 -5.48 15.38
CA GLU A 314 -34.84 -6.84 14.86
C GLU A 314 -34.54 -7.82 16.00
N THR A 315 -35.01 -9.05 15.86
CA THR A 315 -34.76 -10.15 16.80
C THR A 315 -33.97 -11.26 16.13
N PHE A 316 -32.76 -11.51 16.61
CA PHE A 316 -31.87 -12.54 16.08
C PHE A 316 -32.10 -13.93 16.74
N PRO A 317 -31.89 -15.05 16.01
CA PRO A 317 -31.90 -16.39 16.59
C PRO A 317 -30.81 -16.58 17.66
N SER A 318 -31.03 -17.43 18.67
CA SER A 318 -30.11 -17.64 19.81
C SER A 318 -28.66 -18.05 19.46
N ASN A 319 -28.47 -18.66 18.29
CA ASN A 319 -27.19 -19.13 17.75
C ASN A 319 -26.51 -18.12 16.81
N VAL A 320 -27.05 -16.91 16.69
CA VAL A 320 -26.42 -15.76 16.03
C VAL A 320 -25.71 -14.91 17.07
N ASN A 321 -24.44 -14.58 16.87
CA ASN A 321 -23.74 -13.62 17.68
C ASN A 321 -23.84 -12.22 17.04
N ILE A 322 -24.34 -11.23 17.77
CA ILE A 322 -24.35 -9.83 17.32
C ILE A 322 -22.97 -9.25 17.61
N VAL A 323 -22.22 -8.92 16.56
CA VAL A 323 -20.84 -8.45 16.62
C VAL A 323 -20.81 -6.92 16.74
N LYS A 324 -21.55 -6.20 15.89
CA LYS A 324 -21.56 -4.73 15.84
C LYS A 324 -22.96 -4.21 15.52
N VAL A 325 -23.36 -3.13 16.17
CA VAL A 325 -24.61 -2.38 15.89
C VAL A 325 -24.30 -0.91 15.59
N PRO A 326 -25.19 -0.16 14.91
CA PRO A 326 -25.01 1.27 14.67
C PRO A 326 -24.92 2.09 15.96
N ASP A 327 -24.26 3.25 15.89
CA ASP A 327 -24.16 4.17 17.02
C ASP A 327 -25.55 4.62 17.49
N GLY A 328 -25.74 4.62 18.82
CA GLY A 328 -27.02 4.97 19.44
C GLY A 328 -28.07 3.84 19.45
N PHE A 329 -27.77 2.67 18.87
CA PHE A 329 -28.63 1.50 18.98
C PHE A 329 -28.35 0.74 20.28
N THR A 330 -29.36 0.06 20.80
CA THR A 330 -29.28 -0.75 22.01
C THR A 330 -29.44 -2.23 21.68
N ARG A 331 -28.58 -3.05 22.29
CA ARG A 331 -28.67 -4.51 22.26
C ARG A 331 -29.19 -5.01 23.61
N ASN A 332 -30.32 -5.70 23.61
CA ASN A 332 -30.85 -6.40 24.78
C ASN A 332 -31.02 -7.89 24.45
N GLY A 333 -30.05 -8.71 24.83
CA GLY A 333 -29.97 -10.11 24.42
C GLY A 333 -29.80 -10.23 22.90
N GLN A 334 -30.78 -10.83 22.24
CA GLN A 334 -30.84 -10.98 20.77
C GLN A 334 -31.72 -9.94 20.08
N ILE A 335 -32.22 -8.96 20.81
CA ILE A 335 -33.02 -7.88 20.24
C ILE A 335 -32.13 -6.65 20.05
N VAL A 336 -32.14 -6.11 18.84
CA VAL A 336 -31.49 -4.85 18.51
C VAL A 336 -32.57 -3.82 18.22
N THR A 337 -32.50 -2.66 18.90
CA THR A 337 -33.41 -1.53 18.70
C THR A 337 -32.64 -0.23 18.54
N GLY A 338 -33.21 0.73 17.81
CA GLY A 338 -32.58 2.05 17.65
C GLY A 338 -33.53 3.10 17.11
N ALA A 339 -33.40 4.34 17.60
CA ALA A 339 -34.10 5.48 17.03
C ALA A 339 -33.39 5.95 15.75
N LEU A 340 -34.16 6.29 14.73
CA LEU A 340 -33.68 6.74 13.43
C LEU A 340 -34.08 8.20 13.18
N LYS A 341 -33.46 8.84 12.18
CA LYS A 341 -33.89 10.16 11.72
C LYS A 341 -35.32 10.09 11.16
N ASN A 342 -36.08 11.18 11.31
CA ASN A 342 -37.37 11.33 10.64
C ASN A 342 -37.20 11.29 9.11
N ILE A 343 -38.16 10.70 8.41
CA ILE A 343 -38.16 10.66 6.94
C ILE A 343 -38.92 11.89 6.44
N LYS A 344 -38.19 12.75 5.71
CA LYS A 344 -38.69 14.02 5.21
C LYS A 344 -38.97 13.94 3.72
N TYR A 345 -40.08 14.54 3.30
CA TYR A 345 -40.42 14.68 1.89
C TYR A 345 -40.66 16.13 1.52
N THR A 346 -40.28 16.50 0.31
CA THR A 346 -40.50 17.83 -0.28
C THR A 346 -41.13 17.71 -1.64
N ILE A 347 -41.83 18.76 -2.09
CA ILE A 347 -42.41 18.80 -3.42
C ILE A 347 -41.30 19.07 -4.45
N VAL A 348 -41.18 18.16 -5.42
CA VAL A 348 -40.32 18.26 -6.61
C VAL A 348 -41.14 17.79 -7.81
N ASP A 349 -41.22 18.61 -8.86
CA ASP A 349 -42.00 18.31 -10.09
C ASP A 349 -43.48 17.94 -9.82
N GLY A 350 -44.10 18.57 -8.81
CA GLY A 350 -45.49 18.29 -8.46
C GLY A 350 -45.70 16.89 -7.86
N LYS A 351 -44.70 16.34 -7.17
CA LYS A 351 -44.81 15.13 -6.32
C LYS A 351 -43.97 15.29 -5.06
N TYR A 352 -44.34 14.64 -3.97
CA TYR A 352 -43.49 14.54 -2.79
C TYR A 352 -42.40 13.50 -3.04
N LYS A 353 -41.14 13.91 -2.94
CA LYS A 353 -39.96 13.06 -3.02
C LYS A 353 -39.22 13.06 -1.69
N ILE A 354 -38.67 11.91 -1.31
CA ILE A 354 -37.83 11.79 -0.12
C ILE A 354 -36.59 12.67 -0.25
N VAL A 355 -36.23 13.36 0.83
CA VAL A 355 -35.06 14.27 0.86
C VAL A 355 -33.76 13.49 1.11
N GLU A 356 -33.76 12.61 2.11
CA GLU A 356 -32.60 11.82 2.54
C GLU A 356 -33.03 10.38 2.86
N PRO A 357 -32.63 9.37 2.09
CA PRO A 357 -32.82 7.96 2.44
C PRO A 357 -32.00 7.56 3.67
N LEU A 358 -32.50 6.63 4.48
CA LEU A 358 -31.79 6.14 5.67
C LEU A 358 -31.09 4.83 5.35
N ASN A 359 -29.80 4.71 5.69
CA ASN A 359 -29.03 3.47 5.52
C ASN A 359 -28.20 3.19 6.78
N PHE A 360 -28.16 1.94 7.22
CA PHE A 360 -27.36 1.49 8.38
C PHE A 360 -27.07 -0.01 8.27
N ALA A 361 -26.16 -0.53 9.11
CA ALA A 361 -25.77 -1.93 9.05
C ALA A 361 -25.54 -2.55 10.45
N ILE A 362 -25.80 -3.85 10.56
CA ILE A 362 -25.52 -4.67 11.76
C ILE A 362 -24.59 -5.81 11.33
N THR A 363 -23.52 -6.05 12.08
CA THR A 363 -22.62 -7.19 11.82
C THR A 363 -22.96 -8.32 12.78
N VAL A 364 -23.09 -9.53 12.24
CA VAL A 364 -23.38 -10.76 12.99
C VAL A 364 -22.41 -11.88 12.63
N SER A 365 -22.31 -12.91 13.46
CA SER A 365 -21.66 -14.18 13.11
C SER A 365 -22.49 -15.36 13.60
N PHE A 366 -22.21 -16.57 13.10
CA PHE A 366 -23.07 -17.74 13.31
C PHE A 366 -22.31 -18.86 14.03
N ASN A 367 -22.92 -19.43 15.06
CA ASN A 367 -22.27 -20.44 15.91
C ASN A 367 -22.45 -21.88 15.41
N THR A 368 -23.50 -22.15 14.63
CA THR A 368 -23.80 -23.50 14.12
C THR A 368 -23.99 -23.51 12.61
N SER A 369 -23.60 -24.63 11.97
CA SER A 369 -23.83 -24.85 10.54
C SER A 369 -25.29 -25.21 10.30
N GLN A 370 -26.02 -24.28 9.67
CA GLN A 370 -27.42 -24.43 9.24
C GLN A 370 -27.79 -23.22 8.35
N THR A 371 -29.00 -23.24 7.79
CA THR A 371 -29.58 -22.05 7.16
C THR A 371 -30.28 -21.19 8.21
N TYR A 372 -30.02 -19.88 8.18
CA TYR A 372 -30.66 -18.87 9.03
C TYR A 372 -31.53 -17.97 8.17
N ASN A 373 -32.82 -17.87 8.49
CA ASN A 373 -33.74 -16.93 7.85
C ASN A 373 -33.95 -15.75 8.80
N LEU A 374 -33.50 -14.57 8.37
CA LEU A 374 -33.58 -13.31 9.11
C LEU A 374 -34.71 -12.46 8.52
N ASP A 375 -35.90 -12.61 9.08
CA ASP A 375 -37.15 -12.00 8.59
C ASP A 375 -37.86 -11.14 9.65
N SER A 376 -37.24 -10.95 10.82
CA SER A 376 -37.83 -10.23 11.95
C SER A 376 -37.56 -8.72 11.96
N ALA A 377 -36.75 -8.23 11.01
CA ALA A 377 -36.38 -6.83 10.90
C ALA A 377 -37.57 -5.95 10.51
N LYS A 378 -37.75 -4.85 11.24
CA LYS A 378 -38.89 -3.94 11.04
C LYS A 378 -38.58 -2.48 11.36
N LEU A 379 -39.29 -1.61 10.65
CA LEU A 379 -39.32 -0.18 10.84
C LEU A 379 -40.64 0.22 11.51
N LYS A 380 -40.57 0.88 12.66
CA LYS A 380 -41.70 1.50 13.35
C LYS A 380 -41.67 3.00 13.10
N TYR A 381 -42.81 3.62 12.89
CA TYR A 381 -42.91 5.05 12.58
C TYR A 381 -44.30 5.60 12.89
N ARG A 382 -44.48 6.91 12.72
CA ARG A 382 -45.78 7.57 12.65
C ARG A 382 -45.89 8.37 11.36
N ASP A 383 -46.93 8.09 10.58
CA ASP A 383 -47.10 8.61 9.24
C ASP A 383 -47.56 10.07 9.22
N PHE A 384 -47.70 10.62 8.02
CA PHE A 384 -48.13 12.00 7.82
C PHE A 384 -49.63 12.22 8.17
N ALA A 385 -50.41 11.15 8.40
CA ALA A 385 -51.77 11.20 8.92
C ALA A 385 -51.83 11.00 10.46
N LEU A 386 -50.67 11.10 11.14
CA LEU A 386 -50.50 10.89 12.58
C LEU A 386 -50.81 9.46 13.06
N GLN A 387 -50.85 8.48 12.17
CA GLN A 387 -51.08 7.09 12.50
C GLN A 387 -49.75 6.37 12.71
N SER A 388 -49.62 5.68 13.84
CA SER A 388 -48.47 4.80 14.08
C SER A 388 -48.55 3.56 13.17
N GLY A 389 -47.45 3.26 12.50
CA GLY A 389 -47.30 2.13 11.59
C GLY A 389 -46.05 1.32 11.88
N GLU A 390 -46.04 0.08 11.39
CA GLU A 390 -44.89 -0.82 11.40
C GLU A 390 -44.80 -1.52 10.04
N LYS A 391 -43.61 -1.54 9.44
CA LYS A 391 -43.36 -2.21 8.16
C LYS A 391 -42.12 -3.08 8.24
N THR A 392 -42.22 -4.32 7.76
CA THR A 392 -41.12 -5.30 7.78
C THR A 392 -40.18 -5.09 6.59
N PHE A 393 -38.90 -5.37 6.81
CA PHE A 393 -37.93 -5.51 5.73
C PHE A 393 -38.12 -6.86 5.02
N ASN A 394 -37.54 -7.00 3.82
CA ASN A 394 -37.48 -8.31 3.18
C ASN A 394 -36.61 -9.29 3.98
N ALA A 395 -36.91 -10.58 3.86
CA ALA A 395 -36.11 -11.64 4.50
C ALA A 395 -34.73 -11.78 3.85
N VAL A 396 -33.76 -12.21 4.66
CA VAL A 396 -32.41 -12.59 4.24
C VAL A 396 -32.11 -14.01 4.74
N SER A 397 -31.64 -14.88 3.84
CA SER A 397 -31.21 -16.24 4.17
C SER A 397 -29.68 -16.36 4.14
N VAL A 398 -29.08 -16.88 5.20
CA VAL A 398 -27.64 -17.16 5.27
C VAL A 398 -27.42 -18.66 5.42
N ASN A 399 -26.81 -19.29 4.43
CA ASN A 399 -26.45 -20.71 4.43
C ASN A 399 -25.08 -20.91 5.08
N VAL A 400 -25.04 -21.34 6.34
CA VAL A 400 -23.81 -21.47 7.12
C VAL A 400 -23.25 -22.89 7.05
N THR A 401 -22.03 -23.02 6.55
CA THR A 401 -21.30 -24.29 6.45
C THR A 401 -20.20 -24.41 7.52
N PRO A 402 -19.67 -25.62 7.82
CA PRO A 402 -18.64 -25.79 8.85
C PRO A 402 -17.39 -24.95 8.58
N SER A 403 -16.72 -24.52 9.65
CA SER A 403 -15.47 -23.76 9.61
C SER A 403 -14.34 -24.57 8.96
N VAL A 404 -13.42 -23.88 8.29
CA VAL A 404 -12.18 -24.47 7.78
C VAL A 404 -11.10 -24.39 8.87
N PRO A 405 -10.27 -25.43 9.09
CA PRO A 405 -9.14 -25.36 10.03
C PRO A 405 -8.19 -24.20 9.70
N ARG A 406 -7.65 -23.51 10.71
CA ARG A 406 -6.72 -22.39 10.48
C ARG A 406 -5.37 -22.87 9.94
N THR A 407 -4.88 -22.22 8.90
CA THR A 407 -3.52 -22.38 8.35
C THR A 407 -2.58 -21.42 9.06
N THR A 408 -1.60 -21.94 9.81
CA THR A 408 -0.64 -21.12 10.57
C THR A 408 0.76 -21.06 9.96
N GLN A 409 1.04 -21.92 8.97
CA GLN A 409 2.27 -21.92 8.18
C GLN A 409 1.91 -22.06 6.71
N ALA A 410 2.56 -21.25 5.87
CA ALA A 410 2.36 -21.30 4.44
C ALA A 410 2.91 -22.61 3.86
N PRO A 411 2.15 -23.33 3.02
CA PRO A 411 2.62 -24.52 2.36
C PRO A 411 3.61 -24.13 1.24
N VAL A 412 4.90 -24.14 1.55
CA VAL A 412 5.98 -23.75 0.63
C VAL A 412 7.01 -24.87 0.52
N GLU A 413 7.47 -25.16 -0.71
CA GLU A 413 8.50 -26.17 -0.98
C GLU A 413 9.75 -25.52 -1.60
N LEU A 414 10.96 -25.97 -1.23
CA LEU A 414 12.20 -25.58 -1.91
C LEU A 414 12.75 -26.76 -2.70
N THR A 415 12.62 -26.73 -4.03
CA THR A 415 13.12 -27.78 -4.91
C THR A 415 14.46 -27.39 -5.53
N ARG A 416 15.34 -28.36 -5.81
CA ARG A 416 16.60 -28.08 -6.50
C ARG A 416 17.05 -29.20 -7.44
N GLN A 417 17.78 -28.81 -8.47
CA GLN A 417 18.35 -29.72 -9.46
C GLN A 417 19.70 -29.22 -9.99
N VAL A 418 20.67 -30.12 -10.03
CA VAL A 418 21.97 -29.88 -10.69
C VAL A 418 21.84 -30.04 -12.21
N ASP A 419 22.51 -29.19 -12.99
CA ASP A 419 22.38 -29.19 -14.45
C ASP A 419 23.02 -30.40 -15.13
N LYS A 420 24.07 -30.98 -14.53
CA LYS A 420 24.76 -32.19 -15.03
C LYS A 420 25.12 -33.13 -13.88
N SER A 421 25.28 -34.40 -14.21
CA SER A 421 25.75 -35.42 -13.26
C SER A 421 27.28 -35.50 -13.15
N SER A 422 28.03 -34.94 -14.11
CA SER A 422 29.50 -34.97 -14.11
C SER A 422 30.12 -33.73 -14.72
N TYR A 423 31.26 -33.29 -14.17
CA TYR A 423 32.02 -32.12 -14.59
C TYR A 423 33.51 -32.44 -14.74
N LYS A 424 34.22 -31.65 -15.55
CA LYS A 424 35.66 -31.84 -15.79
C LYS A 424 36.49 -30.65 -15.31
N ILE A 425 37.61 -30.92 -14.64
CA ILE A 425 38.64 -29.92 -14.31
C ILE A 425 39.50 -29.66 -15.55
N GLN A 426 39.60 -28.40 -15.97
CA GLN A 426 40.49 -27.92 -17.02
C GLN A 426 41.39 -26.80 -16.45
N ASN A 427 42.71 -26.95 -16.59
CA ASN A 427 43.69 -25.94 -16.13
C ASN A 427 43.51 -25.48 -14.66
N GLY A 428 43.08 -26.38 -13.77
CA GLY A 428 42.87 -26.07 -12.35
C GLY A 428 41.49 -25.53 -11.98
N THR A 429 40.57 -25.39 -12.93
CA THR A 429 39.18 -24.97 -12.69
C THR A 429 38.19 -25.88 -13.40
N THR A 430 37.09 -26.27 -12.76
CA THR A 430 36.00 -26.93 -13.49
C THR A 430 35.21 -25.95 -14.34
N GLU A 431 34.51 -26.49 -15.34
CA GLU A 431 33.32 -25.82 -15.88
C GLU A 431 32.32 -25.47 -14.74
N ASP A 432 31.42 -24.52 -15.01
CA ASP A 432 30.45 -24.05 -14.04
C ASP A 432 29.46 -25.16 -13.67
N ILE A 433 29.34 -25.42 -12.37
CA ILE A 433 28.36 -26.34 -11.79
C ILE A 433 27.13 -25.50 -11.42
N VAL A 434 26.00 -25.76 -12.06
CA VAL A 434 24.78 -24.95 -11.87
C VAL A 434 23.75 -25.73 -11.09
N VAL A 435 23.41 -25.25 -9.90
CA VAL A 435 22.30 -25.79 -9.11
C VAL A 435 21.11 -24.85 -9.25
N ASN A 436 20.07 -25.30 -9.95
CA ASN A 436 18.81 -24.58 -10.11
C ASN A 436 17.96 -24.78 -8.86
N TYR A 437 17.52 -23.69 -8.24
CA TYR A 437 16.62 -23.67 -7.10
C TYR A 437 15.28 -23.06 -7.50
N THR A 438 14.19 -23.62 -6.95
CA THR A 438 12.84 -23.05 -7.06
C THR A 438 12.13 -23.12 -5.72
N ILE A 439 11.64 -21.98 -5.25
CA ILE A 439 10.68 -21.88 -4.14
C ILE A 439 9.29 -21.97 -4.74
N ASN A 440 8.50 -22.96 -4.32
CA ASN A 440 7.18 -23.30 -4.84
C ASN A 440 6.11 -23.15 -3.75
N PRO A 441 5.45 -21.99 -3.65
CA PRO A 441 4.27 -21.82 -2.79
C PRO A 441 3.07 -22.61 -3.33
N LYS A 442 2.24 -23.18 -2.45
CA LYS A 442 0.96 -23.82 -2.80
C LYS A 442 -0.23 -22.92 -2.42
N PRO A 443 -1.40 -23.04 -3.07
CA PRO A 443 -2.58 -22.26 -2.71
C PRO A 443 -3.02 -22.48 -1.25
N ILE A 444 -3.53 -21.42 -0.61
CA ILE A 444 -4.07 -21.46 0.75
C ILE A 444 -5.55 -21.06 0.74
N ASP A 445 -6.43 -21.87 1.31
CA ASP A 445 -7.88 -21.59 1.36
C ASP A 445 -8.15 -20.26 2.10
N PHE A 446 -9.00 -19.40 1.51
CA PHE A 446 -9.34 -18.09 2.08
C PHE A 446 -9.86 -18.18 3.52
N TYR A 447 -10.74 -19.13 3.81
CA TYR A 447 -11.35 -19.30 5.14
C TYR A 447 -10.41 -19.96 6.15
N SER A 448 -9.27 -20.50 5.70
CA SER A 448 -8.23 -21.02 6.59
C SER A 448 -7.33 -19.90 7.15
N ILE A 449 -7.35 -18.71 6.56
CA ILE A 449 -6.60 -17.56 7.06
C ILE A 449 -7.52 -16.70 7.93
N ALA A 450 -7.00 -16.28 9.07
CA ALA A 450 -7.73 -15.39 9.95
C ALA A 450 -7.87 -13.99 9.31
N PRO A 451 -9.03 -13.31 9.44
CA PRO A 451 -9.20 -11.96 8.89
C PRO A 451 -8.18 -10.92 9.37
N GLU A 452 -7.58 -11.13 10.54
CA GLU A 452 -6.49 -10.33 11.10
C GLU A 452 -5.10 -10.62 10.50
N ASP A 453 -4.95 -11.77 9.82
CA ASP A 453 -3.68 -12.24 9.25
C ASP A 453 -3.56 -11.98 7.74
N TYR A 454 -4.64 -11.55 7.06
CA TYR A 454 -4.57 -11.01 5.70
C TYR A 454 -4.98 -9.54 5.67
N PHE A 455 -4.39 -8.76 4.76
CA PHE A 455 -4.62 -7.32 4.72
C PHE A 455 -5.99 -7.00 4.10
N LYS A 456 -6.94 -6.61 4.95
CA LYS A 456 -8.30 -6.22 4.53
C LYS A 456 -8.30 -4.97 3.66
N GLU A 457 -7.53 -3.95 4.05
CA GLU A 457 -7.38 -2.70 3.31
C GLU A 457 -5.92 -2.26 3.29
N LYS A 458 -5.55 -1.54 2.22
CA LYS A 458 -4.21 -1.00 1.98
C LYS A 458 -4.34 0.46 1.61
N TYR A 459 -3.73 1.34 2.40
CA TYR A 459 -3.67 2.76 2.16
C TYR A 459 -2.26 3.15 1.69
N ILE A 460 -2.21 3.78 0.53
CA ILE A 460 -0.97 4.22 -0.11
C ILE A 460 -0.99 5.74 -0.19
N VAL A 461 0.07 6.38 0.29
CA VAL A 461 0.31 7.81 0.05
C VAL A 461 1.47 7.94 -0.92
N VAL A 462 1.19 8.44 -2.11
CA VAL A 462 2.21 8.86 -3.07
C VAL A 462 2.68 10.25 -2.67
N VAL A 463 3.92 10.37 -2.22
CA VAL A 463 4.55 11.63 -1.82
C VAL A 463 5.41 12.12 -2.99
N ALA A 464 4.88 13.06 -3.76
CA ALA A 464 5.45 13.49 -5.03
C ALA A 464 6.14 14.85 -4.92
N ASP A 465 7.42 14.87 -5.28
CA ASP A 465 8.18 16.09 -5.45
C ASP A 465 7.66 16.93 -6.62
N ASN A 466 7.37 18.19 -6.35
CA ASN A 466 7.08 19.19 -7.38
C ASN A 466 7.94 20.45 -7.20
N SER A 467 9.12 20.31 -6.60
CA SER A 467 10.13 21.36 -6.48
C SER A 467 10.54 21.92 -7.85
N GLY A 468 11.22 23.07 -7.85
CA GLY A 468 11.65 23.75 -9.07
C GLY A 468 12.55 22.89 -9.97
N SER A 469 13.41 22.04 -9.39
CA SER A 469 14.30 21.13 -10.11
C SER A 469 13.55 20.10 -10.96
N MET A 470 12.31 19.76 -10.57
CA MET A 470 11.44 18.88 -11.35
C MET A 470 11.00 19.49 -12.70
N GLY A 471 11.21 20.80 -12.89
CA GLY A 471 11.02 21.47 -14.18
C GLY A 471 12.12 21.19 -15.20
N ASP A 472 13.30 20.72 -14.76
CA ASP A 472 14.43 20.43 -15.64
C ASP A 472 14.12 19.27 -16.59
N ALA A 473 14.72 19.31 -17.78
CA ALA A 473 14.48 18.30 -18.79
C ALA A 473 15.47 17.11 -18.71
N ILE A 474 14.94 15.89 -18.84
CA ILE A 474 15.69 14.69 -19.20
C ILE A 474 15.29 14.32 -20.62
N ASN A 475 16.25 14.27 -21.54
CA ASN A 475 16.01 13.92 -22.95
C ASN A 475 14.85 14.73 -23.59
N GLY A 476 14.76 16.02 -23.26
CA GLY A 476 13.76 16.94 -23.82
C GLY A 476 12.37 16.90 -23.18
N LYS A 477 12.16 16.13 -22.09
CA LYS A 477 10.91 16.14 -21.29
C LYS A 477 11.20 16.58 -19.86
N ALA A 478 10.36 17.42 -19.28
CA ALA A 478 10.48 17.82 -17.88
C ALA A 478 10.39 16.59 -16.96
N LYS A 479 11.22 16.53 -15.91
CA LYS A 479 11.21 15.45 -14.90
C LYS A 479 9.82 15.25 -14.30
N LEU A 480 9.10 16.34 -14.02
CA LEU A 480 7.73 16.31 -13.50
C LEU A 480 6.75 15.64 -14.48
N ASP A 481 6.90 15.86 -15.78
CA ASP A 481 6.05 15.23 -16.79
C ASP A 481 6.34 13.73 -16.91
N ILE A 482 7.60 13.32 -16.72
CA ILE A 482 7.96 11.90 -16.60
C ILE A 482 7.32 11.28 -15.36
N LEU A 483 7.41 11.94 -14.20
CA LEU A 483 6.76 11.47 -12.97
C LEU A 483 5.25 11.31 -13.16
N LYS A 484 4.57 12.33 -13.68
CA LYS A 484 3.13 12.26 -13.99
C LYS A 484 2.82 11.10 -14.94
N GLY A 485 3.57 10.99 -16.05
CA GLY A 485 3.38 9.95 -17.05
C GLY A 485 3.53 8.54 -16.49
N THR A 486 4.48 8.32 -15.58
CA THR A 486 4.71 7.01 -14.93
C THR A 486 3.71 6.70 -13.82
N LEU A 487 3.11 7.72 -13.18
CA LEU A 487 2.03 7.53 -12.21
C LEU A 487 0.68 7.26 -12.88
N VAL A 488 0.33 8.03 -13.92
CA VAL A 488 -1.03 8.08 -14.49
C VAL A 488 -1.08 7.87 -16.01
N ALA A 489 -0.20 7.01 -16.53
CA ALA A 489 -0.20 6.62 -17.94
C ALA A 489 -1.60 6.28 -18.47
N SER A 490 -1.84 6.50 -19.76
CA SER A 490 -3.13 6.19 -20.39
C SER A 490 -3.39 4.69 -20.55
N ASP A 491 -2.36 3.85 -20.37
CA ASP A 491 -2.41 2.39 -20.43
C ASP A 491 -2.15 1.77 -19.03
N ASN A 492 -2.18 0.44 -18.90
CA ASN A 492 -1.97 -0.24 -17.61
C ASN A 492 -0.52 -0.14 -17.07
N SER A 493 0.38 0.62 -17.72
CA SER A 493 1.76 0.78 -17.26
C SER A 493 1.87 1.71 -16.04
N GLY A 494 0.97 2.70 -15.93
CA GLY A 494 0.99 3.69 -14.86
C GLY A 494 0.78 3.07 -13.46
N PHE A 495 1.52 3.53 -12.46
CA PHE A 495 1.45 3.01 -11.09
C PHE A 495 0.02 2.97 -10.52
N ILE A 496 -0.75 4.05 -10.70
CA ILE A 496 -2.13 4.15 -10.21
C ILE A 496 -3.05 3.11 -10.89
N ASN A 497 -2.83 2.83 -12.17
CA ASN A 497 -3.67 1.89 -12.93
C ASN A 497 -3.50 0.44 -12.49
N LYS A 498 -2.37 0.10 -11.86
CA LYS A 498 -2.10 -1.25 -11.32
C LYS A 498 -3.06 -1.64 -10.20
N PHE A 499 -3.69 -0.64 -9.57
CA PHE A 499 -4.64 -0.85 -8.49
C PHE A 499 -6.08 -0.49 -8.89
N GLN A 500 -6.33 0.03 -10.10
CA GLN A 500 -7.67 0.39 -10.53
C GLN A 500 -8.58 -0.86 -10.57
N GLY A 501 -9.78 -0.74 -10.01
CA GLY A 501 -10.72 -1.84 -9.79
C GLY A 501 -10.49 -2.62 -8.48
N ASN A 502 -9.42 -2.33 -7.73
CA ASN A 502 -9.14 -3.04 -6.49
C ASN A 502 -9.95 -2.46 -5.32
N THR A 503 -10.85 -3.28 -4.77
CA THR A 503 -11.77 -2.91 -3.66
C THR A 503 -11.09 -2.74 -2.30
N ASN A 504 -9.83 -3.14 -2.16
CA ASN A 504 -9.09 -3.11 -0.90
C ASN A 504 -7.93 -2.11 -0.93
N VAL A 505 -7.78 -1.32 -2.00
CA VAL A 505 -6.67 -0.35 -2.13
C VAL A 505 -7.22 1.06 -2.19
N ASN A 506 -6.65 1.93 -1.36
CA ASN A 506 -6.98 3.34 -1.27
C ASN A 506 -5.70 4.16 -1.50
N ILE A 507 -5.75 5.16 -2.38
CA ILE A 507 -4.56 5.96 -2.72
C ILE A 507 -4.82 7.45 -2.51
N ALA A 508 -3.88 8.13 -1.87
CA ALA A 508 -3.83 9.58 -1.78
C ALA A 508 -2.53 10.13 -2.38
N LEU A 509 -2.58 11.39 -2.82
CA LEU A 509 -1.42 12.16 -3.29
C LEU A 509 -1.05 13.21 -2.25
N VAL A 510 0.20 13.25 -1.83
CA VAL A 510 0.80 14.38 -1.11
C VAL A 510 1.85 14.99 -2.02
N ALA A 511 1.61 16.20 -2.53
CA ALA A 511 2.62 16.92 -3.29
C ALA A 511 3.40 17.85 -2.37
N TYR A 512 4.71 17.99 -2.60
CA TYR A 512 5.56 18.86 -1.77
C TYR A 512 6.60 19.64 -2.58
N SER A 513 6.79 20.90 -2.17
CA SER A 513 7.93 21.74 -2.53
C SER A 513 8.56 22.32 -1.25
N ASP A 514 8.35 23.60 -0.97
CA ASP A 514 8.80 24.28 0.26
C ASP A 514 8.06 23.77 1.50
N TYR A 515 6.84 23.28 1.29
CA TYR A 515 5.97 22.58 2.24
C TYR A 515 5.12 21.57 1.48
N ALA A 516 4.39 20.72 2.20
CA ALA A 516 3.57 19.65 1.64
C ALA A 516 2.06 19.86 1.85
N LYS A 517 1.27 19.48 0.84
CA LYS A 517 -0.20 19.51 0.87
C LYS A 517 -0.80 18.22 0.35
N LEU A 518 -2.03 17.95 0.77
CA LEU A 518 -2.86 16.90 0.18
C LEU A 518 -3.38 17.36 -1.18
N GLY A 519 -3.17 16.53 -2.21
CA GLY A 519 -3.54 16.82 -3.59
C GLY A 519 -2.49 17.62 -4.36
N ASN A 520 -2.96 18.48 -5.26
CA ASN A 520 -2.21 18.99 -6.42
C ASN A 520 -1.90 20.49 -6.41
N ASN A 521 -2.59 21.27 -5.57
CA ASN A 521 -2.61 22.72 -5.69
C ASN A 521 -1.85 23.37 -4.54
N LEU A 522 -0.56 23.61 -4.74
CA LEU A 522 0.22 24.40 -3.79
C LEU A 522 -0.12 25.91 -3.87
N SER A 523 -0.86 26.40 -4.89
CA SER A 523 -1.20 27.82 -5.07
C SER A 523 -2.41 28.31 -4.25
N SER A 524 -3.20 27.39 -3.67
CA SER A 524 -4.28 27.69 -2.72
C SER A 524 -3.87 27.43 -1.28
N ASN A 525 -4.35 28.20 -0.30
CA ASN A 525 -4.04 28.04 1.13
C ASN A 525 -4.71 26.84 1.83
N SER A 526 -5.33 25.91 1.08
CA SER A 526 -6.07 24.77 1.62
C SER A 526 -5.74 23.47 0.86
N ASP A 527 -5.83 22.34 1.55
CA ASP A 527 -5.72 21.00 0.95
C ASP A 527 -6.77 20.74 -0.14
N THR A 528 -6.38 20.07 -1.23
CA THR A 528 -7.29 19.67 -2.31
C THR A 528 -7.69 18.21 -2.13
N LYS A 529 -8.88 17.99 -1.56
CA LYS A 529 -9.43 16.65 -1.27
C LYS A 529 -10.26 16.09 -2.45
N ILE A 530 -10.46 14.78 -2.49
CA ILE A 530 -11.23 14.09 -3.53
C ILE A 530 -12.71 14.08 -3.13
N LYS A 531 -13.64 14.10 -4.09
CA LYS A 531 -15.07 13.91 -3.82
C LYS A 531 -15.53 12.55 -4.33
N ASN A 532 -16.35 11.86 -3.55
CA ASN A 532 -17.01 10.65 -4.03
C ASN A 532 -18.21 10.97 -4.94
N SER A 533 -18.86 9.94 -5.48
CA SER A 533 -20.03 10.04 -6.35
C SER A 533 -21.25 10.76 -5.72
N LYS A 534 -21.25 10.96 -4.39
CA LYS A 534 -22.28 11.71 -3.64
C LYS A 534 -21.86 13.15 -3.31
N GLY A 535 -20.66 13.56 -3.71
CA GLY A 535 -20.12 14.89 -3.44
C GLY A 535 -19.45 15.06 -2.07
N GLU A 536 -19.30 13.97 -1.30
CA GLU A 536 -18.65 13.96 0.02
C GLU A 536 -17.13 14.03 -0.14
N ILE A 537 -16.47 14.76 0.76
CA ILE A 537 -15.03 15.01 0.72
C ILE A 537 -14.27 13.84 1.37
N GLN A 538 -13.29 13.30 0.65
CA GLN A 538 -12.46 12.15 1.02
C GLN A 538 -10.97 12.48 0.88
N ASP A 539 -10.18 11.93 1.80
CA ASP A 539 -8.73 12.10 1.83
C ASP A 539 -8.01 11.11 0.89
N PHE A 540 -8.60 9.94 0.65
CA PHE A 540 -8.11 8.88 -0.24
C PHE A 540 -9.11 8.62 -1.37
N ALA A 541 -8.61 8.22 -2.54
CA ALA A 541 -9.42 7.62 -3.58
C ALA A 541 -9.55 6.12 -3.34
N ASP A 542 -10.80 5.63 -3.28
CA ASP A 542 -11.11 4.21 -3.41
C ASP A 542 -10.78 3.76 -4.84
N MET A 543 -9.85 2.82 -4.97
CA MET A 543 -9.38 2.40 -6.28
C MET A 543 -10.39 1.56 -7.06
N SER A 544 -11.49 1.12 -6.43
CA SER A 544 -12.64 0.52 -7.10
C SER A 544 -13.65 1.53 -7.67
N ASP A 545 -13.59 2.80 -7.25
CA ASP A 545 -14.44 3.88 -7.76
C ASP A 545 -13.73 4.65 -8.90
N ASP A 546 -14.14 4.37 -10.14
CA ASP A 546 -13.59 5.02 -11.34
C ASP A 546 -13.63 6.56 -11.30
N ASN A 547 -14.62 7.17 -10.62
CA ASN A 547 -14.70 8.63 -10.53
C ASN A 547 -13.64 9.18 -9.58
N GLN A 548 -13.40 8.49 -8.46
CA GLN A 548 -12.35 8.87 -7.51
C GLN A 548 -10.96 8.65 -8.13
N VAL A 549 -10.76 7.55 -8.86
CA VAL A 549 -9.52 7.30 -9.61
C VAL A 549 -9.28 8.40 -10.65
N LYS A 550 -10.31 8.85 -11.39
CA LYS A 550 -10.20 9.98 -12.32
C LYS A 550 -9.83 11.28 -11.61
N ALA A 551 -10.41 11.54 -10.43
CA ALA A 551 -10.08 12.72 -9.64
C ALA A 551 -8.62 12.71 -9.16
N LEU A 552 -8.13 11.57 -8.66
CA LEU A 552 -6.72 11.39 -8.29
C LEU A 552 -5.78 11.60 -9.49
N LYS A 553 -6.12 11.04 -10.65
CA LYS A 553 -5.35 11.25 -11.88
C LYS A 553 -5.31 12.72 -12.30
N SER A 554 -6.44 13.42 -12.19
CA SER A 554 -6.52 14.85 -12.45
C SER A 554 -5.66 15.65 -11.47
N GLN A 555 -5.60 15.24 -10.20
CA GLN A 555 -4.70 15.85 -9.23
C GLN A 555 -3.24 15.74 -9.68
N ILE A 556 -2.79 14.53 -10.04
CA ILE A 556 -1.41 14.30 -10.50
C ILE A 556 -1.09 15.15 -11.75
N ASN A 557 -2.00 15.19 -12.74
CA ASN A 557 -1.74 15.84 -14.02
C ASN A 557 -1.52 17.37 -13.93
N VAL A 558 -2.15 18.05 -12.97
CA VAL A 558 -2.07 19.52 -12.87
C VAL A 558 -0.96 20.03 -11.95
N MET A 559 -0.14 19.15 -11.37
CA MET A 559 1.03 19.57 -10.58
C MET A 559 1.96 20.47 -11.42
N THR A 560 2.57 21.48 -10.82
CA THR A 560 3.56 22.34 -11.48
C THR A 560 4.85 22.41 -10.66
N ALA A 561 5.99 22.49 -11.36
CA ALA A 561 7.31 22.54 -10.74
C ALA A 561 7.58 23.95 -10.17
N ARG A 562 7.87 24.06 -8.87
CA ARG A 562 8.17 25.32 -8.18
C ARG A 562 8.77 25.08 -6.80
N GLY A 563 9.50 26.07 -6.28
CA GLY A 563 9.96 26.03 -4.88
C GLY A 563 11.10 25.05 -4.62
N SER A 564 11.29 24.74 -3.34
CA SER A 564 12.40 23.97 -2.76
C SER A 564 12.02 22.50 -2.51
N THR A 565 12.88 21.72 -1.86
CA THR A 565 12.70 20.27 -1.65
C THR A 565 12.54 19.94 -0.15
N ASN A 566 11.33 20.12 0.40
CA ASN A 566 10.98 19.81 1.80
C ASN A 566 10.46 18.37 1.96
N LEU A 567 11.37 17.40 1.75
CA LEU A 567 11.12 15.97 1.90
C LEU A 567 10.50 15.62 3.26
N GLY A 568 10.99 16.25 4.33
CA GLY A 568 10.51 16.00 5.68
C GLY A 568 9.04 16.34 5.87
N ASP A 569 8.56 17.42 5.24
CA ASP A 569 7.16 17.81 5.32
C ASP A 569 6.24 16.90 4.52
N GLY A 570 6.71 16.42 3.35
CA GLY A 570 6.03 15.39 2.58
C GLY A 570 5.79 14.13 3.40
N LEU A 571 6.82 13.65 4.10
CA LEU A 571 6.74 12.50 5.00
C LEU A 571 5.84 12.77 6.22
N ARG A 572 5.92 13.97 6.82
CA ARG A 572 5.06 14.38 7.95
C ARG A 572 3.57 14.34 7.56
N ARG A 573 3.22 14.90 6.40
CA ARG A 573 1.84 14.90 5.90
C ARG A 573 1.35 13.48 5.61
N ALA A 574 2.18 12.65 4.98
CA ALA A 574 1.84 11.25 4.73
C ALA A 574 1.59 10.47 6.02
N TYR A 575 2.44 10.66 7.04
CA TYR A 575 2.27 10.06 8.36
C TYR A 575 0.89 10.39 8.95
N TYR A 576 0.52 11.67 9.01
CA TYR A 576 -0.74 12.07 9.62
C TYR A 576 -1.96 11.61 8.82
N LEU A 577 -1.87 11.59 7.50
CA LEU A 577 -2.93 11.05 6.65
C LEU A 577 -3.18 9.56 6.94
N LEU A 578 -2.10 8.77 7.04
CA LEU A 578 -2.17 7.34 7.35
C LEU A 578 -2.46 7.04 8.84
N SER A 579 -2.24 8.01 9.73
CA SER A 579 -2.59 7.86 11.15
C SER A 579 -4.10 7.92 11.39
N LYS A 580 -4.86 8.52 10.46
CA LYS A 580 -6.32 8.70 10.54
C LYS A 580 -7.12 7.50 10.04
N VAL A 581 -6.49 6.59 9.29
CA VAL A 581 -7.15 5.39 8.74
C VAL A 581 -7.04 4.21 9.71
N ASP A 582 -7.85 3.17 9.50
CA ASP A 582 -7.93 1.98 10.37
C ASP A 582 -6.52 1.48 10.78
N SER A 583 -6.32 1.28 12.08
CA SER A 583 -5.11 0.71 12.67
C SER A 583 -4.74 -0.67 12.11
N ASN A 584 -5.72 -1.44 11.63
CA ASN A 584 -5.51 -2.77 11.07
C ASN A 584 -5.18 -2.75 9.56
N ALA A 585 -5.33 -1.60 8.89
CA ALA A 585 -5.01 -1.49 7.47
C ALA A 585 -3.49 -1.41 7.26
N LYS A 586 -3.01 -1.94 6.12
CA LYS A 586 -1.61 -1.75 5.73
C LYS A 586 -1.38 -0.37 5.16
N LYS A 587 -0.31 0.27 5.61
CA LYS A 587 -0.02 1.68 5.35
C LYS A 587 1.30 1.77 4.61
N TYR A 588 1.29 2.41 3.45
CA TYR A 588 2.46 2.57 2.59
C TYR A 588 2.69 4.03 2.24
N VAL A 589 3.95 4.46 2.32
CA VAL A 589 4.42 5.76 1.81
C VAL A 589 5.37 5.50 0.65
N ILE A 590 5.07 6.09 -0.51
CA ILE A 590 5.93 6.02 -1.69
C ILE A 590 6.38 7.44 -1.96
N LEU A 591 7.59 7.76 -1.52
CA LEU A 591 8.19 9.06 -1.74
C LEU A 591 9.06 9.02 -2.99
N MET A 592 8.92 10.03 -3.84
CA MET A 592 9.77 10.24 -5.00
C MET A 592 10.32 11.66 -4.98
N THR A 593 11.62 11.82 -5.27
CA THR A 593 12.32 13.10 -5.36
C THR A 593 13.40 13.08 -6.43
N ASP A 594 13.69 14.24 -7.06
CA ASP A 594 14.83 14.39 -7.96
C ASP A 594 16.08 15.03 -7.34
N GLY A 595 16.02 15.34 -6.05
CA GLY A 595 17.05 16.13 -5.37
C GLY A 595 17.28 15.72 -3.92
N VAL A 596 17.91 16.63 -3.18
CA VAL A 596 18.23 16.47 -1.75
C VAL A 596 17.33 17.36 -0.89
N PRO A 597 17.16 17.07 0.40
CA PRO A 597 16.46 17.99 1.30
C PRO A 597 17.13 19.37 1.33
N THR A 598 16.38 20.41 0.98
CA THR A 598 16.83 21.82 0.95
C THR A 598 15.92 22.73 1.77
N ALA A 599 14.81 22.20 2.29
CA ALA A 599 13.84 22.91 3.10
C ALA A 599 13.35 22.04 4.28
N PHE A 600 12.87 22.70 5.34
CA PHE A 600 12.30 22.05 6.52
C PHE A 600 11.22 22.91 7.18
N THR A 601 10.38 22.25 7.98
CA THR A 601 9.25 22.85 8.68
C THR A 601 9.58 23.09 10.15
N TYR A 602 9.21 24.26 10.69
CA TYR A 602 9.59 24.67 12.04
C TYR A 602 8.44 25.32 12.83
N ASP A 603 8.52 25.22 14.16
CA ASP A 603 7.66 25.93 15.12
C ASP A 603 8.27 27.28 15.49
N ASN A 604 9.58 27.30 15.77
CA ASN A 604 10.31 28.52 16.10
C ASN A 604 11.72 28.50 15.50
N ILE A 605 12.19 29.66 15.04
CA ILE A 605 13.53 29.83 14.48
C ILE A 605 14.14 31.15 14.94
N SER A 606 15.44 31.16 15.21
CA SER A 606 16.21 32.37 15.50
C SER A 606 17.43 32.42 14.59
N TYR A 607 17.68 33.57 13.97
CA TYR A 607 18.70 33.73 12.93
C TYR A 607 19.46 35.06 13.05
N ASN A 608 20.65 35.10 12.43
CA ASN A 608 21.41 36.34 12.21
C ASN A 608 21.32 36.74 10.73
N TYR A 609 21.14 38.03 10.44
CA TYR A 609 21.18 38.54 9.06
C TYR A 609 22.58 38.35 8.44
N GLY A 610 22.65 38.13 7.12
CA GLY A 610 23.90 37.79 6.43
C GLY A 610 23.78 37.73 4.91
N ASN A 611 24.71 37.02 4.25
CA ASN A 611 24.72 36.79 2.79
C ASN A 611 24.73 35.29 2.42
N ASN A 612 24.29 34.38 3.30
CA ASN A 612 24.44 32.93 3.08
C ASN A 612 23.22 32.27 2.39
N GLY A 613 22.26 33.05 1.87
CA GLY A 613 21.23 32.55 0.94
C GLY A 613 20.13 31.67 1.54
N VAL A 614 19.92 31.72 2.86
CA VAL A 614 18.84 30.99 3.54
C VAL A 614 17.64 31.92 3.78
N PHE A 615 16.42 31.40 3.60
CA PHE A 615 15.15 32.17 3.63
C PHE A 615 14.10 31.48 4.53
N VAL A 616 13.17 32.28 5.07
CA VAL A 616 12.04 31.81 5.89
C VAL A 616 10.73 32.35 5.32
N ASP A 617 9.64 31.59 5.47
CA ASP A 617 8.31 31.99 4.99
C ASP A 617 7.88 33.36 5.58
N GLY A 618 7.31 34.22 4.73
CA GLY A 618 6.80 35.54 5.11
C GLY A 618 7.82 36.69 5.18
N ASP A 619 9.13 36.45 5.03
CA ASP A 619 10.16 37.49 5.02
C ASP A 619 10.57 37.84 3.57
N SER A 620 9.77 38.67 2.90
CA SER A 620 9.95 39.04 1.48
C SER A 620 11.00 40.13 1.21
N ASP A 621 11.61 40.70 2.27
CA ASP A 621 12.33 41.97 2.18
C ASP A 621 13.87 41.85 2.12
N VAL A 622 14.43 40.65 2.08
CA VAL A 622 15.88 40.50 2.21
C VAL A 622 16.56 40.16 0.88
N THR A 623 17.18 41.17 0.29
CA THR A 623 18.16 41.04 -0.80
C THR A 623 19.48 40.36 -0.37
N GLY A 624 19.54 39.78 0.84
CA GLY A 624 20.64 38.96 1.38
C GLY A 624 20.15 37.96 2.45
N GLY A 625 20.13 36.67 2.14
CA GLY A 625 19.64 35.62 3.07
C GLY A 625 20.45 35.45 4.36
N PHE A 626 19.94 34.73 5.36
CA PHE A 626 20.53 34.68 6.72
C PHE A 626 21.93 34.05 6.80
N SER A 627 22.81 34.52 7.71
CA SER A 627 24.17 33.99 7.88
C SER A 627 24.24 32.65 8.61
N SER A 628 23.35 32.42 9.59
CA SER A 628 23.27 31.17 10.36
C SER A 628 21.98 31.12 11.19
N PHE A 629 21.49 29.90 11.46
CA PHE A 629 20.45 29.64 12.44
C PHE A 629 21.07 29.41 13.82
N ASN A 630 20.64 30.18 14.81
CA ASN A 630 21.11 30.07 16.19
C ASN A 630 20.33 29.00 16.97
N ASN A 631 19.00 28.95 16.78
CA ASN A 631 18.11 27.97 17.40
C ASN A 631 17.00 27.61 16.41
N VAL A 632 16.77 26.30 16.19
CA VAL A 632 15.71 25.78 15.34
C VAL A 632 14.88 24.78 16.13
N THR A 633 13.57 24.99 16.21
CA THR A 633 12.60 24.01 16.74
C THR A 633 11.78 23.47 15.58
N LEU A 634 11.99 22.21 15.21
CA LEU A 634 11.29 21.56 14.10
C LEU A 634 9.82 21.26 14.45
N ASN A 635 8.92 21.41 13.49
CA ASN A 635 7.50 21.13 13.68
C ASN A 635 7.16 19.74 13.13
N TYR A 636 6.72 18.86 14.03
CA TYR A 636 6.30 17.49 13.70
C TYR A 636 4.79 17.27 13.86
N LYS A 637 4.00 18.32 14.11
CA LYS A 637 2.57 18.25 14.48
C LYS A 637 1.67 18.14 13.24
N ASP A 638 0.43 17.68 13.42
CA ASP A 638 -0.60 17.73 12.37
C ASP A 638 -1.03 19.19 12.14
N GLY A 639 -1.24 19.57 10.88
CA GLY A 639 -1.59 20.94 10.51
C GLY A 639 -1.25 21.27 9.06
N GLU A 640 -2.14 22.05 8.44
CA GLU A 640 -2.03 22.51 7.04
C GLU A 640 -1.18 23.78 6.89
N ALA A 641 -1.29 24.71 7.84
CA ALA A 641 -0.49 25.92 7.88
C ALA A 641 0.79 25.67 8.69
N VAL A 642 1.93 25.86 8.05
CA VAL A 642 3.23 25.65 8.68
C VAL A 642 4.22 26.72 8.25
N ASN A 643 5.13 27.07 9.15
CA ASN A 643 6.29 27.87 8.80
C ASN A 643 7.38 26.95 8.24
N TYR A 644 8.04 27.38 7.18
CA TYR A 644 9.13 26.64 6.57
C TYR A 644 10.34 27.54 6.30
N ALA A 645 11.51 26.93 6.32
CA ALA A 645 12.76 27.55 5.96
C ALA A 645 13.37 26.78 4.78
N TYR A 646 14.02 27.48 3.87
CA TYR A 646 14.59 26.91 2.66
C TYR A 646 15.90 27.59 2.26
N ASN A 647 16.65 26.91 1.41
CA ASN A 647 17.88 27.43 0.81
C ASN A 647 17.86 27.18 -0.71
N TYR A 648 18.47 28.07 -1.49
CA TYR A 648 18.62 27.86 -2.92
C TYR A 648 19.77 26.87 -3.23
N GLY A 649 19.54 26.02 -4.23
CA GLY A 649 20.47 24.95 -4.63
C GLY A 649 20.53 23.80 -3.63
N ASP A 650 21.56 22.95 -3.72
CA ASP A 650 21.69 21.71 -2.93
C ASP A 650 22.22 21.91 -1.50
N ASN A 651 22.10 23.14 -0.97
CA ASN A 651 22.74 23.55 0.28
C ASN A 651 21.85 23.31 1.50
N ASP A 652 22.20 22.34 2.35
CA ASP A 652 21.55 22.12 3.66
C ASP A 652 22.33 22.83 4.78
N SER A 653 22.10 24.14 4.93
CA SER A 653 22.83 24.98 5.90
C SER A 653 22.52 24.53 7.34
N GLY A 654 23.52 23.97 8.02
CA GLY A 654 23.38 23.43 9.38
C GLY A 654 22.79 22.01 9.46
N GLY A 655 22.48 21.36 8.33
CA GLY A 655 22.00 19.96 8.30
C GLY A 655 20.56 19.75 8.76
N TYR A 656 19.78 20.83 8.91
CA TYR A 656 18.42 20.79 9.46
C TYR A 656 17.44 20.11 8.51
N ALA A 657 17.56 20.27 7.20
CA ALA A 657 16.65 19.66 6.23
C ALA A 657 16.78 18.14 6.20
N LEU A 658 18.03 17.63 6.20
CA LEU A 658 18.28 16.20 6.31
C LEU A 658 17.86 15.66 7.68
N SER A 659 18.15 16.37 8.77
CA SER A 659 17.76 15.96 10.13
C SER A 659 16.24 15.87 10.30
N TYR A 660 15.51 16.87 9.81
CA TYR A 660 14.05 16.89 9.80
C TYR A 660 13.49 15.72 9.01
N SER A 661 14.00 15.49 7.79
CA SER A 661 13.58 14.36 6.93
C SER A 661 13.83 13.00 7.57
N LYS A 662 14.97 12.80 8.25
CA LYS A 662 15.25 11.55 8.98
C LYS A 662 14.33 11.36 10.18
N SER A 663 13.98 12.44 10.87
CA SER A 663 13.10 12.40 12.04
C SER A 663 11.65 12.09 11.64
N THR A 664 11.14 12.69 10.56
CA THR A 664 9.81 12.37 10.03
C THR A 664 9.76 10.98 9.40
N ALA A 665 10.84 10.55 8.73
CA ALA A 665 11.01 9.16 8.29
C ALA A 665 10.93 8.17 9.48
N LYS A 666 11.57 8.49 10.61
CA LYS A 666 11.49 7.67 11.83
C LYS A 666 10.06 7.53 12.37
N MET A 667 9.22 8.58 12.25
CA MET A 667 7.81 8.50 12.64
C MET A 667 7.05 7.41 11.86
N LEU A 668 7.39 7.19 10.58
CA LEU A 668 6.80 6.10 9.77
C LEU A 668 7.17 4.72 10.32
N SER A 669 8.44 4.52 10.68
CA SER A 669 8.94 3.28 11.27
C SER A 669 8.26 2.99 12.62
N ASP A 670 8.19 4.00 13.50
CA ASP A 670 7.57 3.88 14.83
C ASP A 670 6.06 3.52 14.73
N ALA A 671 5.40 3.93 13.65
CA ALA A 671 4.01 3.57 13.33
C ALA A 671 3.87 2.32 12.43
N SER A 672 4.94 1.57 12.20
CA SER A 672 4.94 0.35 11.37
C SER A 672 4.40 0.56 9.94
N MET A 673 4.63 1.73 9.37
CA MET A 673 4.25 2.06 7.99
C MET A 673 5.35 1.62 7.02
N GLY A 674 5.01 0.88 5.98
CA GLY A 674 5.95 0.51 4.92
C GLY A 674 6.33 1.75 4.13
N SER A 675 7.61 1.94 3.81
CA SER A 675 8.03 3.11 3.04
C SER A 675 9.04 2.78 1.94
N PHE A 676 8.88 3.46 0.81
CA PHE A 676 9.76 3.40 -0.35
C PHE A 676 10.24 4.81 -0.67
N ILE A 677 11.55 5.03 -0.66
CA ILE A 677 12.18 6.31 -1.00
C ILE A 677 12.86 6.15 -2.36
N ILE A 678 12.36 6.86 -3.36
CA ILE A 678 12.81 6.78 -4.75
C ILE A 678 13.59 8.04 -5.10
N GLY A 679 14.87 7.89 -5.39
CA GLY A 679 15.68 8.94 -6.01
C GLY A 679 15.58 8.88 -7.54
N PHE A 680 15.24 10.00 -8.16
CA PHE A 680 15.06 10.11 -9.60
C PHE A 680 16.04 11.08 -10.26
N SER A 681 16.62 10.70 -11.40
CA SER A 681 17.57 11.51 -12.18
C SER A 681 18.95 11.71 -11.53
N ASN A 682 19.82 12.43 -12.24
CA ASN A 682 21.20 12.70 -11.81
C ASN A 682 21.32 13.73 -10.65
N GLY A 683 20.23 14.42 -10.28
CA GLY A 683 20.23 15.45 -9.23
C GLY A 683 20.24 14.90 -7.80
N ILE A 684 20.14 13.59 -7.63
CA ILE A 684 20.00 12.97 -6.30
C ILE A 684 21.32 12.82 -5.56
N ASN A 685 21.23 12.73 -4.23
CA ASN A 685 22.31 12.22 -3.39
C ASN A 685 21.92 10.89 -2.74
N ALA A 686 22.41 9.79 -3.30
CA ALA A 686 22.07 8.44 -2.88
C ALA A 686 22.39 8.15 -1.41
N ASN A 687 23.48 8.71 -0.87
CA ASN A 687 23.83 8.55 0.54
C ASN A 687 22.78 9.20 1.45
N LYS A 688 22.40 10.46 1.19
CA LYS A 688 21.39 11.16 2.00
C LYS A 688 20.02 10.46 1.92
N LEU A 689 19.58 10.08 0.72
CA LEU A 689 18.28 9.40 0.54
C LEU A 689 18.27 8.00 1.19
N SER A 690 19.38 7.26 1.10
CA SER A 690 19.54 5.96 1.78
C SER A 690 19.49 6.10 3.31
N GLN A 691 20.04 7.17 3.88
CA GLN A 691 19.92 7.45 5.31
C GLN A 691 18.47 7.75 5.73
N ILE A 692 17.70 8.47 4.91
CA ILE A 692 16.28 8.75 5.16
C ILE A 692 15.48 7.44 5.09
N ALA A 693 15.68 6.65 4.03
CA ALA A 693 15.04 5.33 3.89
C ALA A 693 15.36 4.42 5.09
N SER A 694 16.63 4.36 5.50
CA SER A 694 17.06 3.58 6.68
C SER A 694 16.39 4.06 7.97
N SER A 695 16.18 5.37 8.13
CA SER A 695 15.49 5.93 9.31
C SER A 695 14.01 5.53 9.37
N ALA A 696 13.37 5.32 8.21
CA ALA A 696 12.01 4.79 8.13
C ALA A 696 11.93 3.26 8.16
N THR A 697 13.05 2.54 8.33
CA THR A 697 13.13 1.09 8.07
C THR A 697 12.58 0.72 6.68
N GLY A 698 12.68 1.66 5.73
CA GLY A 698 12.15 1.61 4.38
C GLY A 698 13.17 1.18 3.35
N LYS A 699 12.69 1.04 2.11
CA LYS A 699 13.52 0.65 0.97
C LYS A 699 13.94 1.87 0.16
N TYR A 700 15.23 1.94 -0.18
CA TYR A 700 15.77 2.93 -1.10
C TYR A 700 15.84 2.38 -2.53
N LYS A 701 15.40 3.16 -3.51
CA LYS A 701 15.37 2.82 -4.94
C LYS A 701 15.88 4.00 -5.76
N GLU A 702 16.49 3.70 -6.90
CA GLU A 702 17.02 4.68 -7.85
C GLU A 702 16.42 4.47 -9.23
N ALA A 703 16.17 5.56 -9.95
CA ALA A 703 15.70 5.55 -11.33
C ALA A 703 16.31 6.73 -12.12
N MET A 704 16.93 6.48 -13.28
CA MET A 704 17.56 7.57 -14.06
C MET A 704 16.63 8.15 -15.12
N ASN A 705 15.62 7.39 -15.54
CA ASN A 705 14.71 7.77 -16.62
C ASN A 705 13.31 7.14 -16.42
N ALA A 706 12.40 7.39 -17.36
CA ALA A 706 11.02 6.90 -17.30
C ALA A 706 10.90 5.37 -17.23
N SER A 707 11.76 4.64 -17.95
CA SER A 707 11.76 3.17 -17.96
C SER A 707 12.18 2.61 -16.61
N ASP A 708 13.26 3.17 -16.03
CA ASP A 708 13.73 2.77 -14.70
C ASP A 708 12.68 3.05 -13.63
N LEU A 709 12.04 4.23 -13.70
CA LEU A 709 11.00 4.63 -12.75
C LEU A 709 9.77 3.71 -12.84
N ASN A 710 9.35 3.34 -14.06
CA ASN A 710 8.30 2.34 -14.25
C ASN A 710 8.68 0.97 -13.69
N SER A 711 9.94 0.54 -13.84
CA SER A 711 10.45 -0.70 -13.26
C SER A 711 10.38 -0.69 -11.73
N VAL A 712 10.83 0.41 -11.11
CA VAL A 712 10.73 0.61 -9.65
C VAL A 712 9.26 0.58 -9.20
N TYR A 713 8.37 1.28 -9.89
CA TYR A 713 6.94 1.27 -9.55
C TYR A 713 6.29 -0.10 -9.75
N ASN A 714 6.71 -0.90 -10.73
CA ASN A 714 6.25 -2.29 -10.88
C ASN A 714 6.67 -3.15 -9.68
N GLU A 715 7.92 -3.03 -9.23
CA GLU A 715 8.43 -3.75 -8.06
C GLU A 715 7.64 -3.38 -6.80
N ILE A 716 7.47 -2.08 -6.56
CA ILE A 716 6.70 -1.55 -5.42
C ILE A 716 5.25 -2.02 -5.47
N ALA A 717 4.61 -1.96 -6.65
CA ALA A 717 3.23 -2.40 -6.80
C ALA A 717 3.07 -3.90 -6.51
N GLY A 718 4.02 -4.73 -6.96
CA GLY A 718 4.05 -6.16 -6.64
C GLY A 718 4.16 -6.42 -5.14
N GLU A 719 4.99 -5.64 -4.44
CA GLU A 719 5.14 -5.76 -2.99
C GLU A 719 3.89 -5.33 -2.22
N ILE A 720 3.27 -4.20 -2.59
CA ILE A 720 2.05 -3.72 -1.95
C ILE A 720 0.88 -4.66 -2.26
N SER A 721 0.88 -5.31 -3.42
CA SER A 721 -0.18 -6.24 -3.82
C SER A 721 -0.24 -7.51 -2.98
N LYS A 722 0.76 -7.81 -2.14
CA LYS A 722 0.74 -8.96 -1.21
C LYS A 722 -0.41 -8.85 -0.23
N ASP A 723 -1.15 -9.93 -0.03
CA ASP A 723 -2.26 -9.99 0.93
C ASP A 723 -1.89 -10.70 2.23
N LEU A 724 -0.82 -11.50 2.24
CA LEU A 724 -0.34 -12.23 3.43
C LEU A 724 1.04 -11.72 3.90
N PRO A 725 1.32 -11.76 5.23
CA PRO A 725 2.53 -11.20 5.85
C PRO A 725 3.77 -12.10 5.73
N ILE A 726 3.96 -12.77 4.58
CA ILE A 726 5.10 -13.67 4.35
C ILE A 726 6.25 -12.87 3.74
N GLY A 727 7.47 -13.01 4.29
CA GLY A 727 8.58 -12.15 3.87
C GLY A 727 9.96 -12.46 4.43
N ASN A 728 10.91 -11.53 4.21
CA ASN A 728 12.29 -11.56 4.71
C ASN A 728 13.05 -12.85 4.41
N LEU A 729 13.08 -13.24 3.13
CA LEU A 729 13.75 -14.46 2.71
C LEU A 729 15.27 -14.30 2.79
N THR A 730 15.93 -15.24 3.48
CA THR A 730 17.39 -15.37 3.47
C THR A 730 17.77 -16.78 3.06
N PHE A 731 18.71 -16.88 2.12
CA PHE A 731 19.18 -18.16 1.60
C PHE A 731 20.48 -18.55 2.30
N SER A 732 20.63 -19.83 2.63
CA SER A 732 21.88 -20.41 3.11
C SER A 732 22.14 -21.75 2.46
N ALA A 733 23.37 -21.96 1.98
CA ALA A 733 23.85 -23.24 1.47
C ALA A 733 25.24 -23.55 2.00
N THR A 734 25.41 -24.73 2.57
CA THR A 734 26.71 -25.28 2.96
C THR A 734 27.25 -26.15 1.84
N LEU A 735 28.42 -25.79 1.33
CA LEU A 735 29.13 -26.44 0.23
C LEU A 735 30.26 -27.32 0.81
N PRO A 736 30.44 -28.55 0.31
CA PRO A 736 31.51 -29.44 0.73
C PRO A 736 32.88 -28.93 0.27
N THR A 737 33.93 -29.28 1.02
CA THR A 737 35.33 -29.05 0.63
C THR A 737 35.60 -29.57 -0.78
N GLY A 738 36.20 -28.75 -1.65
CA GLY A 738 36.44 -29.08 -3.05
C GLY A 738 35.46 -28.41 -4.03
N VAL A 739 34.34 -27.89 -3.53
CA VAL A 739 33.36 -27.09 -4.29
C VAL A 739 33.30 -25.67 -3.72
N ASN A 740 33.45 -24.67 -4.59
CA ASN A 740 33.54 -23.27 -4.21
C ASN A 740 32.39 -22.46 -4.80
N PHE A 741 31.93 -21.46 -4.04
CA PHE A 741 30.95 -20.50 -4.50
C PHE A 741 31.52 -19.58 -5.58
N LYS A 742 30.79 -19.43 -6.70
CA LYS A 742 31.11 -18.46 -7.75
C LYS A 742 30.23 -17.23 -7.66
N ASN A 743 28.91 -17.41 -7.82
CA ASN A 743 27.90 -16.37 -7.74
C ASN A 743 26.49 -16.97 -7.66
N ILE A 744 25.49 -16.12 -7.51
CA ILE A 744 24.08 -16.44 -7.74
C ILE A 744 23.61 -15.70 -8.99
N THR A 745 22.81 -16.37 -9.83
CA THR A 745 22.20 -15.75 -11.00
C THR A 745 20.67 -15.90 -11.00
N ALA A 746 19.99 -14.97 -11.65
CA ALA A 746 18.59 -15.10 -12.01
C ALA A 746 18.39 -16.22 -13.05
N ALA A 747 17.14 -16.58 -13.34
CA ALA A 747 16.84 -17.62 -14.34
C ALA A 747 17.43 -17.30 -15.72
N ASP A 748 17.50 -16.02 -16.10
CA ASP A 748 18.07 -15.52 -17.36
C ASP A 748 19.61 -15.43 -17.38
N GLY A 749 20.28 -15.74 -16.25
CA GLY A 749 21.74 -15.72 -16.12
C GLY A 749 22.31 -14.41 -15.57
N THR A 750 21.49 -13.40 -15.27
CA THR A 750 21.93 -12.13 -14.67
C THR A 750 22.52 -12.37 -13.27
N VAL A 751 23.72 -11.85 -12.99
CA VAL A 751 24.39 -12.01 -11.68
C VAL A 751 23.70 -11.16 -10.61
N ILE A 752 23.42 -11.77 -9.46
CA ILE A 752 22.74 -11.16 -8.32
C ILE A 752 23.76 -10.91 -7.20
N SER A 753 23.93 -9.63 -6.84
CA SER A 753 24.79 -9.21 -5.74
C SER A 753 24.11 -9.36 -4.37
N GLY A 754 24.90 -9.44 -3.28
CA GLY A 754 24.38 -9.51 -1.90
C GLY A 754 24.54 -10.88 -1.22
N PHE A 755 25.22 -11.82 -1.87
CA PHE A 755 25.57 -13.12 -1.31
C PHE A 755 27.05 -13.18 -0.99
N THR A 756 27.39 -13.77 0.15
CA THR A 756 28.78 -13.92 0.62
C THR A 756 29.05 -15.36 0.99
N ALA A 757 30.29 -15.82 0.78
CA ALA A 757 30.75 -17.14 1.18
C ALA A 757 31.78 -17.00 2.31
N GLY A 758 31.50 -17.63 3.45
CA GLY A 758 32.41 -17.72 4.60
C GLY A 758 33.02 -19.12 4.73
N SER A 759 34.20 -19.21 5.36
CA SER A 759 34.84 -20.49 5.68
C SER A 759 34.11 -21.21 6.83
N SER A 760 33.99 -22.52 6.74
CA SER A 760 33.48 -23.40 7.80
C SER A 760 34.31 -24.69 7.90
N ASN A 761 34.14 -25.44 8.99
CA ASN A 761 34.86 -26.72 9.20
C ASN A 761 34.59 -27.76 8.09
N ASN A 762 33.48 -27.63 7.35
CA ASN A 762 33.03 -28.58 6.32
C ASN A 762 33.06 -28.00 4.89
N GLY A 763 33.75 -26.88 4.66
CA GLY A 763 33.83 -26.21 3.35
C GLY A 763 33.37 -24.75 3.42
N GLN A 764 32.57 -24.29 2.46
CA GLN A 764 32.08 -22.90 2.39
C GLN A 764 30.61 -22.79 2.76
N VAL A 765 30.22 -21.75 3.49
CA VAL A 765 28.81 -21.42 3.76
C VAL A 765 28.45 -20.16 3.00
N VAL A 766 27.53 -20.29 2.04
CA VAL A 766 26.97 -19.19 1.26
C VAL A 766 25.74 -18.65 2.00
N THR A 767 25.68 -17.34 2.22
CA THR A 767 24.51 -16.67 2.82
C THR A 767 24.20 -15.36 2.11
N GLY A 768 22.93 -14.97 2.08
CA GLY A 768 22.51 -13.65 1.61
C GLY A 768 21.00 -13.44 1.62
N SER A 769 20.59 -12.18 1.53
CA SER A 769 19.19 -11.80 1.37
C SER A 769 18.69 -12.15 -0.03
N MET A 770 17.45 -12.64 -0.12
CA MET A 770 16.78 -12.92 -1.39
C MET A 770 16.00 -11.72 -1.95
N ASP A 771 16.10 -10.53 -1.35
CA ASP A 771 15.31 -9.35 -1.77
C ASP A 771 15.45 -9.00 -3.26
N LYS A 772 16.60 -9.28 -3.87
CA LYS A 772 16.85 -9.05 -5.31
C LYS A 772 16.44 -10.21 -6.21
N ILE A 773 16.07 -11.37 -5.64
CA ILE A 773 15.62 -12.56 -6.37
C ILE A 773 14.09 -12.55 -6.44
N GLY A 774 13.45 -12.30 -5.31
CA GLY A 774 12.00 -12.35 -5.18
C GLY A 774 11.58 -12.73 -3.77
N ASN A 775 10.30 -12.56 -3.49
CA ASN A 775 9.70 -12.83 -2.19
C ASN A 775 8.39 -13.61 -2.38
N ILE A 776 8.03 -14.47 -1.41
CA ILE A 776 6.80 -15.26 -1.45
C ILE A 776 5.62 -14.29 -1.30
N SER A 777 4.91 -14.07 -2.40
CA SER A 777 3.94 -12.98 -2.53
C SER A 777 2.55 -13.55 -2.79
N TYR A 778 1.87 -13.96 -1.71
CA TYR A 778 0.50 -14.45 -1.80
C TYR A 778 -0.47 -13.32 -2.11
N ARG A 779 -1.36 -13.56 -3.08
CA ARG A 779 -2.47 -12.70 -3.47
C ARG A 779 -3.75 -13.50 -3.42
N LEU A 780 -4.82 -12.90 -2.90
CA LEU A 780 -6.15 -13.46 -3.00
C LEU A 780 -6.56 -13.48 -4.47
N ASN A 781 -6.98 -14.63 -4.96
CA ASN A 781 -7.45 -14.75 -6.33
C ASN A 781 -8.73 -13.93 -6.56
N ASP A 782 -9.06 -13.65 -7.82
CA ASP A 782 -10.22 -12.82 -8.19
C ASP A 782 -11.56 -13.39 -7.68
N ALA A 783 -11.65 -14.72 -7.58
CA ALA A 783 -12.83 -15.42 -7.05
C ALA A 783 -12.91 -15.41 -5.51
N LYS A 784 -11.89 -14.90 -4.81
CA LYS A 784 -11.77 -14.86 -3.34
C LYS A 784 -11.95 -16.22 -2.67
N THR A 785 -11.41 -17.26 -3.28
CA THR A 785 -11.47 -18.64 -2.79
C THR A 785 -10.16 -19.10 -2.18
N TYR A 786 -9.02 -18.64 -2.67
CA TYR A 786 -7.70 -19.00 -2.14
C TYR A 786 -6.68 -17.90 -2.39
N PHE A 787 -5.65 -17.88 -1.55
CA PHE A 787 -4.44 -17.11 -1.77
C PHE A 787 -3.46 -17.93 -2.61
N GLU A 788 -2.82 -17.32 -3.61
CA GLU A 788 -1.81 -17.93 -4.46
C GLU A 788 -0.56 -17.06 -4.61
N ALA A 789 0.60 -17.68 -4.80
CA ALA A 789 1.87 -17.00 -5.03
C ALA A 789 2.64 -17.67 -6.17
N GLN A 790 3.37 -16.86 -6.94
CA GLN A 790 4.18 -17.36 -8.05
C GLN A 790 5.48 -18.03 -7.55
N PRO A 791 5.98 -19.07 -8.24
CA PRO A 791 7.28 -19.66 -7.94
C PRO A 791 8.44 -18.68 -8.11
N ILE A 792 9.48 -18.83 -7.30
CA ILE A 792 10.69 -18.01 -7.35
C ILE A 792 11.87 -18.90 -7.73
N SER A 793 12.53 -18.62 -8.86
CA SER A 793 13.62 -19.43 -9.38
C SER A 793 14.93 -18.67 -9.46
N PHE A 794 16.03 -19.32 -9.06
CA PHE A 794 17.39 -18.77 -9.14
C PHE A 794 18.43 -19.89 -9.28
N LYS A 795 19.66 -19.53 -9.61
CA LYS A 795 20.75 -20.46 -9.85
C LYS A 795 21.92 -20.17 -8.92
N LEU A 796 22.41 -21.20 -8.24
CA LEU A 796 23.68 -21.16 -7.53
C LEU A 796 24.77 -21.70 -8.46
N VAL A 797 25.72 -20.85 -8.81
CA VAL A 797 26.84 -21.22 -9.70
C VAL A 797 28.08 -21.49 -8.84
N LEU A 798 28.69 -22.64 -9.08
CA LEU A 798 29.81 -23.18 -8.30
C LEU A 798 30.98 -23.57 -9.22
N ASN A 799 32.17 -23.68 -8.63
CA ASN A 799 33.37 -24.22 -9.29
C ASN A 799 34.03 -25.29 -8.42
N GLY A 800 34.40 -26.40 -9.02
CA GLY A 800 35.19 -27.46 -8.42
C GLY A 800 36.68 -27.16 -8.43
N SER A 801 37.35 -27.63 -7.38
CA SER A 801 38.80 -27.55 -7.19
C SER A 801 39.44 -28.93 -6.94
N LEU A 802 38.65 -29.95 -6.60
CA LEU A 802 39.10 -31.31 -6.36
C LEU A 802 38.22 -32.30 -7.11
N ALA A 803 38.83 -33.33 -7.71
CA ALA A 803 38.09 -34.45 -8.29
C ALA A 803 37.50 -35.33 -7.18
N GLY A 804 36.31 -35.88 -7.41
CA GLY A 804 35.60 -36.73 -6.45
C GLY A 804 34.09 -36.75 -6.67
N ASP A 805 33.41 -37.56 -5.87
CA ASP A 805 31.95 -37.61 -5.81
C ASP A 805 31.44 -36.67 -4.73
N TYR A 806 30.53 -35.78 -5.10
CA TYR A 806 29.97 -34.77 -4.21
C TYR A 806 28.49 -34.99 -4.02
N ASN A 807 28.05 -34.86 -2.78
CA ASN A 807 26.64 -34.88 -2.41
C ASN A 807 26.31 -33.62 -1.62
N LEU A 808 25.38 -32.82 -2.13
CA LEU A 808 24.78 -31.73 -1.38
C LEU A 808 23.53 -32.30 -0.72
N LEU A 809 23.55 -32.41 0.61
CA LEU A 809 22.42 -32.94 1.39
C LEU A 809 21.26 -31.96 1.41
N LYS A 810 20.04 -32.46 1.51
CA LYS A 810 18.83 -31.62 1.54
C LYS A 810 18.81 -30.65 2.73
N SER A 811 19.42 -31.08 3.83
CA SER A 811 19.62 -30.30 5.06
C SER A 811 20.73 -29.26 4.96
N SER A 812 21.61 -29.34 3.95
CA SER A 812 22.72 -28.39 3.79
C SER A 812 22.29 -27.08 3.13
N THR A 813 21.08 -27.03 2.57
CA THR A 813 20.51 -25.83 1.95
C THR A 813 19.13 -25.53 2.50
N PHE A 814 18.91 -24.28 2.90
CA PHE A 814 17.62 -23.81 3.37
C PHE A 814 17.38 -22.34 3.03
N VAL A 815 16.11 -21.95 3.06
CA VAL A 815 15.65 -20.56 3.05
C VAL A 815 14.96 -20.29 4.38
N LYS A 816 15.35 -19.22 5.07
CA LYS A 816 14.58 -18.71 6.21
C LYS A 816 13.64 -17.62 5.75
N TYR A 817 12.44 -17.56 6.32
CA TYR A 817 11.45 -16.54 6.00
C TYR A 817 10.53 -16.32 7.21
N ILE A 818 9.90 -15.14 7.29
CA ILE A 818 8.80 -14.86 8.21
C ILE A 818 7.53 -15.46 7.63
N ASP A 819 6.87 -16.32 8.38
CA ASP A 819 5.67 -17.07 7.98
C ASP A 819 4.37 -16.36 8.42
N LEU A 820 3.20 -16.95 8.11
CA LEU A 820 1.87 -16.45 8.47
C LEU A 820 1.71 -16.16 9.96
N ASN A 821 2.30 -17.01 10.81
CA ASN A 821 2.32 -16.82 12.26
C ASN A 821 3.31 -15.73 12.73
N LYS A 822 3.88 -14.94 11.81
CA LYS A 822 4.82 -13.82 12.06
C LYS A 822 6.13 -14.26 12.73
N SER A 823 6.43 -15.56 12.70
CA SER A 823 7.66 -16.15 13.24
C SER A 823 8.60 -16.56 12.11
N GLU A 824 9.91 -16.60 12.38
CA GLU A 824 10.89 -17.11 11.41
C GLU A 824 10.77 -18.63 11.29
N THR A 825 10.57 -19.12 10.06
CA THR A 825 10.52 -20.53 9.68
C THR A 825 11.73 -20.87 8.79
N THR A 826 12.25 -22.09 8.90
CA THR A 826 13.33 -22.61 8.03
C THR A 826 12.77 -23.63 7.04
N LEU A 827 12.87 -23.34 5.75
CA LEU A 827 12.50 -24.21 4.63
C LEU A 827 13.73 -24.90 4.06
N TYR A 828 13.90 -26.19 4.36
CA TYR A 828 14.95 -27.01 3.77
C TYR A 828 14.61 -27.42 2.34
N SER A 829 15.66 -27.70 1.56
CA SER A 829 15.45 -28.27 0.22
C SER A 829 14.79 -29.66 0.26
N SER A 830 14.09 -30.03 -0.80
CA SER A 830 13.26 -31.24 -0.84
C SER A 830 14.05 -32.53 -1.07
N ASN A 831 15.22 -32.46 -1.73
CA ASN A 831 15.99 -33.62 -2.16
C ASN A 831 17.50 -33.42 -2.07
N ASP A 832 18.24 -34.50 -1.85
CA ASP A 832 19.70 -34.57 -2.03
C ASP A 832 20.05 -34.42 -3.53
N ILE A 833 21.23 -33.89 -3.84
CA ILE A 833 21.75 -33.85 -5.21
C ILE A 833 23.20 -34.32 -5.22
N SER A 834 23.54 -35.16 -6.19
CA SER A 834 24.89 -35.70 -6.35
C SER A 834 25.45 -35.40 -7.72
N PHE A 835 26.75 -35.14 -7.79
CA PHE A 835 27.48 -34.98 -9.04
C PHE A 835 28.95 -35.37 -8.84
N THR A 836 29.62 -35.75 -9.93
CA THR A 836 31.02 -36.15 -9.92
C THR A 836 31.88 -35.09 -10.59
N ILE A 837 33.03 -34.77 -10.01
CA ILE A 837 34.06 -33.97 -10.65
C ILE A 837 35.21 -34.89 -11.03
N THR A 838 35.59 -34.87 -12.30
CA THR A 838 36.67 -35.70 -12.85
C THR A 838 37.81 -34.83 -13.34
N ASN A 839 39.03 -35.36 -13.28
CA ASN A 839 40.16 -34.74 -14.00
C ASN A 839 39.95 -34.92 -15.51
N ASN A 840 40.41 -33.97 -16.33
CA ASN A 840 40.57 -34.23 -17.76
C ASN A 840 41.45 -35.49 -17.95
N PRO A 841 41.17 -36.36 -18.94
CA PRO A 841 42.05 -37.48 -19.23
C PRO A 841 43.41 -36.98 -19.76
N SER A 842 44.47 -37.72 -19.47
CA SER A 842 45.79 -37.42 -20.03
C SER A 842 45.77 -37.69 -21.54
N VAL A 843 46.47 -36.87 -22.33
CA VAL A 843 46.34 -36.90 -23.79
C VAL A 843 47.67 -36.63 -24.50
N VAL A 844 47.86 -37.28 -25.64
CA VAL A 844 48.91 -36.94 -26.61
C VAL A 844 48.41 -35.77 -27.47
N LEU A 845 48.88 -34.57 -27.16
CA LEU A 845 48.53 -33.34 -27.88
C LEU A 845 49.07 -33.34 -29.31
N LYS A 846 50.33 -33.74 -29.50
CA LYS A 846 50.99 -33.84 -30.80
C LYS A 846 51.81 -35.12 -30.91
N HIS A 847 51.86 -35.69 -32.11
CA HIS A 847 52.74 -36.79 -32.46
C HIS A 847 53.26 -36.53 -33.88
N GLY A 848 54.58 -36.43 -34.04
CA GLY A 848 55.14 -36.05 -35.32
C GLY A 848 56.65 -36.17 -35.41
N LEU A 849 57.15 -35.91 -36.62
CA LEU A 849 58.56 -35.69 -36.90
C LEU A 849 59.07 -34.52 -36.06
N PHE A 850 60.20 -34.69 -35.39
CA PHE A 850 60.71 -33.70 -34.46
C PHE A 850 62.07 -33.15 -34.89
N VAL A 851 62.15 -31.83 -34.97
CA VAL A 851 63.39 -31.09 -35.15
C VAL A 851 63.49 -30.08 -34.01
N ASP A 852 64.51 -30.23 -33.18
CA ASP A 852 64.75 -29.29 -32.09
C ASP A 852 65.02 -27.89 -32.66
N ASN A 853 64.35 -26.88 -32.09
CA ASN A 853 64.43 -25.49 -32.52
C ASN A 853 64.60 -24.60 -31.29
N ASN A 854 65.83 -24.48 -30.82
CA ASN A 854 66.21 -23.68 -29.63
C ASN A 854 65.42 -24.06 -28.36
N ASP A 855 65.22 -25.36 -28.12
CA ASP A 855 64.53 -25.88 -26.94
C ASP A 855 63.06 -25.36 -26.77
N ASP A 856 62.42 -24.94 -27.86
CA ASP A 856 60.99 -24.56 -27.93
C ASP A 856 60.23 -25.58 -28.78
N VAL A 857 59.10 -26.09 -28.28
CA VAL A 857 58.28 -27.08 -29.00
C VAL A 857 57.42 -26.47 -30.12
N ASN A 858 57.33 -25.14 -30.22
CA ASN A 858 56.61 -24.46 -31.28
C ASN A 858 57.40 -24.51 -32.59
N ASN A 859 56.75 -25.00 -33.65
CA ASN A 859 57.33 -25.25 -34.98
C ASN A 859 58.37 -26.39 -35.04
N SER A 860 58.55 -27.15 -33.95
CA SER A 860 59.42 -28.33 -33.94
C SER A 860 58.76 -29.62 -34.42
N PHE A 861 57.44 -29.63 -34.62
CA PHE A 861 56.68 -30.78 -35.09
C PHE A 861 56.31 -30.67 -36.56
N ARG A 862 56.52 -31.74 -37.33
CA ARG A 862 55.87 -31.98 -38.64
C ARG A 862 54.90 -33.16 -38.51
N GLU A 863 53.60 -32.89 -38.58
CA GLU A 863 52.54 -33.87 -38.35
C GLU A 863 52.17 -34.67 -39.63
N SER A 864 51.58 -35.86 -39.46
CA SER A 864 51.34 -36.82 -40.56
C SER A 864 50.45 -36.29 -41.70
N GLY A 865 49.62 -35.27 -41.44
CA GLY A 865 48.77 -34.62 -42.44
C GLY A 865 49.46 -33.59 -43.33
N GLY A 866 50.71 -33.21 -43.04
CA GLY A 866 51.47 -32.19 -43.78
C GLY A 866 52.50 -32.74 -44.77
N ILE A 867 52.64 -34.07 -44.86
CA ILE A 867 53.66 -34.72 -45.69
C ILE A 867 52.98 -35.30 -46.93
N ALA A 868 52.75 -34.47 -47.96
CA ALA A 868 52.13 -34.92 -49.21
C ALA A 868 53.09 -35.77 -50.08
N ALA A 869 54.40 -35.55 -49.95
CA ALA A 869 55.46 -36.26 -50.67
C ALA A 869 56.16 -37.28 -49.76
N PRO A 870 56.60 -38.45 -50.26
CA PRO A 870 57.36 -39.41 -49.46
C PRO A 870 58.62 -38.79 -48.85
N LEU A 871 58.97 -39.18 -47.63
CA LEU A 871 60.24 -38.82 -47.00
C LEU A 871 61.34 -39.70 -47.60
N SER A 872 62.30 -39.12 -48.30
CA SER A 872 63.45 -39.85 -48.83
C SER A 872 64.41 -40.19 -47.68
N VAL A 873 64.78 -41.47 -47.53
CA VAL A 873 65.59 -41.98 -46.42
C VAL A 873 66.84 -42.68 -46.95
N VAL A 874 67.98 -42.48 -46.27
CA VAL A 874 69.24 -43.21 -46.51
C VAL A 874 69.40 -44.29 -45.45
N ASN A 875 69.85 -45.48 -45.85
CA ASN A 875 70.07 -46.60 -44.94
C ASN A 875 71.02 -46.22 -43.79
N GLY A 876 70.64 -46.52 -42.54
CA GLY A 876 71.43 -46.18 -41.36
C GLY A 876 71.27 -44.74 -40.86
N THR A 877 70.30 -43.99 -41.37
CA THR A 877 70.00 -42.62 -40.90
C THR A 877 69.16 -42.68 -39.62
N ARG A 878 69.52 -41.83 -38.66
CA ARG A 878 68.77 -41.68 -37.41
C ARG A 878 67.62 -40.69 -37.61
N TYR A 879 66.44 -41.15 -37.25
CA TYR A 879 65.20 -40.39 -37.33
C TYR A 879 64.76 -39.96 -35.93
N ASN A 880 64.19 -38.76 -35.79
CA ASN A 880 63.67 -38.23 -34.54
C ASN A 880 62.17 -37.96 -34.66
N ALA A 881 61.38 -38.57 -33.80
CA ALA A 881 59.98 -38.19 -33.57
C ALA A 881 59.80 -37.76 -32.12
N ALA A 882 58.69 -37.07 -31.88
CA ALA A 882 58.32 -36.69 -30.53
C ALA A 882 56.82 -36.75 -30.30
N LEU A 883 56.48 -36.74 -29.02
CA LEU A 883 55.17 -36.52 -28.48
C LEU A 883 55.18 -35.25 -27.65
N LEU A 884 54.14 -34.45 -27.81
CA LEU A 884 53.76 -33.47 -26.81
C LEU A 884 52.62 -34.09 -26.00
N VAL A 885 52.86 -34.36 -24.71
CA VAL A 885 51.92 -35.05 -23.83
C VAL A 885 51.46 -34.10 -22.73
N GLN A 886 50.14 -34.05 -22.51
CA GLN A 886 49.57 -33.44 -21.33
C GLN A 886 49.20 -34.56 -20.35
N SER A 887 49.92 -34.61 -19.22
CA SER A 887 49.61 -35.49 -18.11
C SER A 887 48.76 -34.75 -17.07
N THR A 888 47.62 -35.33 -16.75
CA THR A 888 46.62 -34.80 -15.83
C THR A 888 46.44 -35.66 -14.57
N SER A 889 47.16 -36.78 -14.48
CA SER A 889 47.22 -37.67 -13.31
C SER A 889 48.65 -38.10 -13.03
N ASN A 890 48.97 -38.32 -11.75
CA ASN A 890 50.27 -38.90 -11.38
C ASN A 890 50.40 -40.32 -11.97
N ASN A 891 51.61 -40.68 -12.39
CA ASN A 891 51.94 -41.95 -13.04
C ASN A 891 51.17 -42.20 -14.35
N THR A 892 51.06 -41.18 -15.21
CA THR A 892 50.46 -41.34 -16.55
C THR A 892 51.34 -42.26 -17.40
N ASN A 893 50.77 -43.35 -17.93
CA ASN A 893 51.48 -44.27 -18.83
C ASN A 893 51.19 -43.91 -20.29
N VAL A 894 52.25 -43.71 -21.07
CA VAL A 894 52.20 -43.47 -22.52
C VAL A 894 52.92 -44.61 -23.22
N ASN A 895 52.24 -45.29 -24.14
CA ASN A 895 52.80 -46.39 -24.90
C ASN A 895 53.04 -45.94 -26.34
N VAL A 896 54.29 -45.92 -26.79
CA VAL A 896 54.63 -45.66 -28.19
C VAL A 896 54.99 -46.97 -28.86
N THR A 897 54.31 -47.27 -29.96
CA THR A 897 54.62 -48.40 -30.83
C THR A 897 55.28 -47.86 -32.09
N ILE A 898 56.47 -48.38 -32.38
CA ILE A 898 57.14 -48.15 -33.66
C ILE A 898 56.81 -49.36 -34.53
N GLY A 899 55.99 -49.14 -35.57
CA GLY A 899 55.44 -50.22 -36.39
C GLY A 899 56.48 -50.96 -37.24
N LYS A 900 56.07 -52.08 -37.82
CA LYS A 900 56.90 -52.96 -38.63
C LYS A 900 56.35 -53.12 -40.04
N ARG A 901 57.19 -52.90 -41.05
CA ARG A 901 57.35 -53.66 -42.32
C ARG A 901 58.73 -53.34 -42.91
N ASP A 902 59.47 -54.32 -43.43
CA ASP A 902 60.74 -54.33 -44.21
C ASP A 902 61.84 -53.23 -44.08
N ILE A 903 61.72 -52.29 -43.12
CA ILE A 903 62.58 -51.10 -42.99
C ILE A 903 63.08 -50.77 -41.57
N ASN A 904 62.84 -51.61 -40.56
CA ASN A 904 63.49 -51.43 -39.26
C ASN A 904 64.91 -52.06 -39.31
N THR A 905 65.93 -51.31 -38.90
CA THR A 905 67.28 -51.85 -38.63
C THR A 905 67.46 -52.17 -37.14
N ILE A 906 66.36 -52.13 -36.37
CA ILE A 906 66.36 -52.20 -34.92
C ILE A 906 66.55 -53.66 -34.50
N LYS A 907 67.77 -53.97 -34.05
CA LYS A 907 68.14 -55.32 -33.58
C LYS A 907 68.08 -55.42 -32.07
N ASP A 908 68.27 -54.30 -31.39
CA ASP A 908 68.24 -54.19 -29.94
C ASP A 908 67.48 -52.93 -29.51
N THR A 909 66.89 -52.97 -28.32
CA THR A 909 66.34 -51.79 -27.63
C THR A 909 67.32 -50.62 -27.51
N SER A 910 68.64 -50.87 -27.51
CA SER A 910 69.68 -49.83 -27.52
C SER A 910 69.68 -48.97 -28.80
N ASP A 911 69.08 -49.45 -29.89
CA ASP A 911 68.95 -48.69 -31.14
C ASP A 911 67.87 -47.61 -31.06
N VAL A 912 67.11 -47.57 -29.95
CA VAL A 912 66.09 -46.55 -29.68
C VAL A 912 66.49 -45.71 -28.48
N VAL A 913 66.64 -44.40 -28.70
CA VAL A 913 66.93 -43.45 -27.61
C VAL A 913 65.71 -42.59 -27.35
N VAL A 914 65.23 -42.67 -26.11
CA VAL A 914 64.08 -41.92 -25.61
C VAL A 914 64.55 -40.89 -24.61
N ARG A 915 64.07 -39.65 -24.72
CA ARG A 915 64.28 -38.61 -23.72
C ARG A 915 62.96 -37.94 -23.38
N VAL A 916 62.69 -37.80 -22.09
CA VAL A 916 61.49 -37.17 -21.55
C VAL A 916 61.89 -35.86 -20.89
N TYR A 917 61.22 -34.77 -21.24
CA TYR A 917 61.44 -33.45 -20.64
C TYR A 917 60.12 -32.91 -20.11
N LYS A 918 60.12 -32.36 -18.90
CA LYS A 918 59.00 -31.57 -18.40
C LYS A 918 59.14 -30.15 -18.98
N LEU A 919 58.05 -29.62 -19.56
CA LEU A 919 58.05 -28.26 -20.07
C LEU A 919 58.04 -27.25 -18.91
N ASN A 920 58.63 -26.09 -19.16
CA ASN A 920 58.60 -24.96 -18.24
C ASN A 920 57.18 -24.41 -18.08
N SER A 921 56.98 -23.48 -17.14
CA SER A 921 55.66 -22.89 -16.83
C SER A 921 55.03 -22.13 -18.01
N ASP A 922 55.81 -21.78 -19.03
CA ASP A 922 55.31 -21.18 -20.27
C ASP A 922 54.60 -22.19 -21.20
N GLY A 923 54.72 -23.49 -20.90
CA GLY A 923 54.15 -24.59 -21.67
C GLY A 923 54.78 -24.80 -23.06
N LYS A 924 55.92 -24.16 -23.34
CA LYS A 924 56.53 -24.08 -24.67
C LYS A 924 57.99 -24.45 -24.68
N THR A 925 58.75 -24.05 -23.66
CA THR A 925 60.19 -24.30 -23.60
C THR A 925 60.53 -25.47 -22.69
N TYR A 926 61.64 -26.16 -22.97
CA TYR A 926 62.20 -27.19 -22.10
C TYR A 926 63.70 -26.97 -21.88
N ASP A 927 64.26 -27.63 -20.87
CA ASP A 927 65.71 -27.62 -20.63
C ASP A 927 66.29 -28.96 -21.09
N LYS A 928 66.99 -28.96 -22.23
CA LYS A 928 67.57 -30.18 -22.81
C LYS A 928 68.61 -30.85 -21.91
N THR A 929 69.15 -30.16 -20.91
CA THR A 929 70.10 -30.74 -19.94
C THR A 929 69.40 -31.49 -18.81
N LYS A 930 68.08 -31.33 -18.66
CA LYS A 930 67.24 -31.93 -17.60
C LYS A 930 66.31 -33.02 -18.12
N ALA A 931 66.84 -33.91 -18.95
CA ALA A 931 66.11 -35.12 -19.33
C ALA A 931 65.80 -35.97 -18.08
N ILE A 932 64.56 -36.45 -17.95
CA ILE A 932 64.15 -37.33 -16.86
C ILE A 932 64.68 -38.74 -17.15
N THR A 933 65.80 -39.09 -16.52
CA THR A 933 66.41 -40.42 -16.61
C THR A 933 65.52 -41.42 -15.86
N ASN A 934 65.15 -42.53 -16.50
CA ASN A 934 64.23 -43.58 -16.02
C ASN A 934 62.71 -43.36 -16.23
N ALA A 935 62.30 -42.32 -16.96
CA ALA A 935 60.88 -42.14 -17.30
C ALA A 935 60.38 -43.06 -18.43
N ALA A 936 61.26 -43.82 -19.10
CA ALA A 936 60.88 -44.68 -20.21
C ALA A 936 61.67 -46.00 -20.24
N SER A 937 61.03 -47.07 -20.70
CA SER A 937 61.62 -48.37 -20.98
C SER A 937 61.14 -48.89 -22.33
N SER A 938 62.05 -49.43 -23.14
CA SER A 938 61.75 -50.04 -24.43
C SER A 938 61.80 -51.56 -24.37
N SER A 939 60.95 -52.22 -25.14
CA SER A 939 60.93 -53.68 -25.33
C SER A 939 60.68 -54.02 -26.79
N ILE A 940 61.15 -55.18 -27.23
CA ILE A 940 60.96 -55.67 -28.60
C ILE A 940 60.26 -57.04 -28.53
N SER A 941 59.15 -57.19 -29.25
CA SER A 941 58.46 -58.47 -29.45
C SER A 941 57.98 -58.56 -30.89
N ASP A 942 58.21 -59.71 -31.54
CA ASP A 942 57.83 -59.96 -32.96
C ASP A 942 58.31 -58.90 -33.98
N GLY A 943 59.40 -58.19 -33.65
CA GLY A 943 59.98 -57.13 -34.48
C GLY A 943 59.24 -55.79 -34.42
N ILE A 944 58.36 -55.60 -33.44
CA ILE A 944 57.73 -54.32 -33.09
C ILE A 944 58.41 -53.77 -31.84
N VAL A 945 58.77 -52.50 -31.85
CA VAL A 945 59.31 -51.83 -30.65
C VAL A 945 58.16 -51.15 -29.91
N THR A 946 58.07 -51.42 -28.61
CA THR A 946 57.16 -50.72 -27.70
C THR A 946 57.98 -49.94 -26.69
N ILE A 947 57.71 -48.64 -26.58
CA ILE A 947 58.27 -47.74 -25.58
C ILE A 947 57.17 -47.47 -24.56
N ASN A 948 57.38 -47.87 -23.32
CA ASN A 948 56.51 -47.53 -22.19
C ASN A 948 57.12 -46.32 -21.49
N ILE A 949 56.41 -45.19 -21.43
CA ILE A 949 56.80 -43.98 -20.73
C ILE A 949 55.89 -43.81 -19.51
N ASN A 950 56.47 -43.57 -18.34
CA ASN A 950 55.75 -43.23 -17.12
C ASN A 950 56.05 -41.78 -16.73
N LEU A 951 55.01 -40.94 -16.68
CA LEU A 951 55.09 -39.55 -16.26
C LEU A 951 54.59 -39.46 -14.80
N ALA A 952 55.54 -39.29 -13.88
CA ALA A 952 55.28 -39.39 -12.44
C ALA A 952 54.35 -38.29 -11.88
N GLU A 953 54.38 -37.09 -12.47
CA GLU A 953 53.63 -35.92 -12.00
C GLU A 953 52.74 -35.35 -13.11
N THR A 954 51.74 -34.57 -12.72
CA THR A 954 50.95 -33.77 -13.67
C THR A 954 51.80 -32.68 -14.34
N GLY A 955 51.55 -32.40 -15.62
CA GLY A 955 52.23 -31.36 -16.37
C GLY A 955 52.26 -31.62 -17.88
N ASN A 956 52.88 -30.71 -18.63
CA ASN A 956 53.15 -30.90 -20.05
C ASN A 956 54.57 -31.46 -20.24
N TYR A 957 54.69 -32.48 -21.07
CA TYR A 957 55.92 -33.20 -21.31
C TYR A 957 56.23 -33.29 -22.80
N LEU A 958 57.49 -33.11 -23.15
CA LEU A 958 58.04 -33.46 -24.45
C LEU A 958 58.70 -34.84 -24.32
N VAL A 959 58.20 -35.83 -25.07
CA VAL A 959 58.83 -37.16 -25.17
C VAL A 959 59.43 -37.29 -26.55
N THR A 960 60.75 -37.24 -26.66
CA THR A 960 61.45 -37.50 -27.93
C THR A 960 61.88 -38.96 -27.99
N TYR A 961 61.74 -39.57 -29.15
CA TYR A 961 62.26 -40.92 -29.40
C TYR A 961 62.89 -40.97 -30.78
N SER A 962 64.05 -41.63 -30.86
CA SER A 962 64.86 -41.66 -32.07
C SER A 962 65.35 -43.06 -32.34
N PHE A 963 65.35 -43.45 -33.62
CA PHE A 963 65.69 -44.79 -34.08
C PHE A 963 66.28 -44.75 -35.49
N TYR A 964 66.99 -45.81 -35.87
CA TYR A 964 67.58 -45.93 -37.20
C TYR A 964 66.59 -46.52 -38.20
N MET A 965 66.59 -45.99 -39.42
CA MET A 965 65.74 -46.45 -40.52
C MET A 965 66.56 -47.13 -41.63
N LYS A 966 65.97 -48.12 -42.29
CA LYS A 966 66.44 -48.68 -43.56
C LYS A 966 65.66 -48.04 -44.71
N ALA A 967 66.32 -47.74 -45.82
CA ALA A 967 65.64 -47.30 -47.04
C ALA A 967 64.76 -48.45 -47.60
N PRO A 968 63.48 -48.22 -47.94
CA PRO A 968 62.64 -49.27 -48.52
C PRO A 968 62.92 -49.45 -50.00
N ASP A 969 62.75 -50.68 -50.51
CA ASP A 969 62.90 -50.98 -51.95
C ASP A 969 61.81 -50.31 -52.82
N ASN A 970 60.65 -50.01 -52.25
CA ASN A 970 59.53 -49.30 -52.87
C ASN A 970 58.89 -48.32 -51.88
N VAL A 971 58.17 -47.30 -52.35
CA VAL A 971 57.46 -46.35 -51.46
C VAL A 971 56.57 -47.11 -50.47
N THR A 972 56.85 -46.98 -49.17
CA THR A 972 56.23 -47.78 -48.09
C THR A 972 55.78 -46.88 -46.94
N VAL A 973 54.76 -47.28 -46.17
CA VAL A 973 54.29 -46.54 -44.98
C VAL A 973 54.86 -47.16 -43.70
N LEU A 974 55.55 -46.36 -42.89
CA LEU A 974 55.89 -46.69 -41.50
C LEU A 974 54.83 -46.11 -40.57
N SER A 975 54.10 -46.98 -39.87
CA SER A 975 53.04 -46.60 -38.95
C SER A 975 53.53 -46.63 -37.50
N ASN A 976 53.78 -45.46 -36.94
CA ASN A 976 54.00 -45.29 -35.51
C ASN A 976 52.68 -44.95 -34.82
N SER A 977 52.60 -45.23 -33.53
CA SER A 977 51.39 -45.02 -32.75
C SER A 977 51.77 -44.63 -31.33
N ALA A 978 51.02 -43.72 -30.72
CA ALA A 978 51.20 -43.32 -29.33
C ALA A 978 49.86 -43.41 -28.62
N LYS A 979 49.81 -44.14 -27.51
CA LYS A 979 48.59 -44.49 -26.79
C LYS A 979 48.64 -44.03 -25.35
N ILE A 980 47.57 -43.39 -24.89
CA ILE A 980 47.25 -43.17 -23.48
C ILE A 980 45.83 -43.72 -23.27
N ASP A 981 45.64 -44.60 -22.29
CA ASP A 981 44.32 -45.17 -21.94
C ASP A 981 43.48 -45.64 -23.14
N GLN A 982 44.12 -46.36 -24.07
CA GLN A 982 43.56 -46.89 -25.33
C GLN A 982 43.25 -45.87 -26.45
N ILE A 983 43.44 -44.57 -26.22
CA ILE A 983 43.31 -43.53 -27.25
C ILE A 983 44.60 -43.50 -28.08
N ASP A 984 44.51 -43.88 -29.35
CA ASP A 984 45.65 -43.92 -30.26
C ASP A 984 45.84 -42.60 -31.03
N LYS A 985 47.07 -42.12 -31.05
CA LYS A 985 47.51 -41.00 -31.87
C LYS A 985 48.51 -41.55 -32.91
N PRO A 986 48.05 -41.91 -34.12
CA PRO A 986 48.93 -42.49 -35.14
C PRO A 986 49.88 -41.43 -35.73
N LEU A 987 51.01 -41.90 -36.22
CA LEU A 987 51.97 -41.17 -37.05
C LEU A 987 52.37 -42.08 -38.20
N ASP A 988 51.64 -41.97 -39.31
CA ASP A 988 51.94 -42.67 -40.55
C ASP A 988 52.87 -41.84 -41.42
N MET A 989 53.96 -42.45 -41.89
CA MET A 989 54.95 -41.78 -42.74
C MET A 989 55.16 -42.57 -44.02
N LYS A 990 54.96 -41.93 -45.17
CA LYS A 990 55.36 -42.47 -46.48
C LYS A 990 56.87 -42.28 -46.65
N LEU A 991 57.57 -43.34 -46.99
CA LEU A 991 59.02 -43.39 -47.07
C LEU A 991 59.43 -43.89 -48.45
N GLU A 992 60.50 -43.34 -49.00
CA GLU A 992 61.13 -43.80 -50.23
C GLU A 992 62.65 -43.85 -50.06
N ALA A 993 63.35 -44.66 -50.86
CA ALA A 993 64.81 -44.60 -50.90
C ALA A 993 65.26 -43.28 -51.55
N LEU A 994 66.27 -42.64 -50.95
CA LEU A 994 66.98 -41.56 -51.65
C LEU A 994 67.68 -42.16 -52.88
N PRO A 995 67.53 -41.60 -54.10
CA PRO A 995 68.23 -42.08 -55.28
C PRO A 995 69.74 -42.08 -55.03
N GLU A 996 70.45 -43.13 -55.44
CA GLU A 996 71.92 -43.18 -55.39
C GLU A 996 72.48 -41.96 -56.15
N MET A 997 73.07 -41.00 -55.41
CA MET A 997 73.89 -39.97 -56.03
C MET A 997 75.23 -40.61 -56.38
N TYR A 998 75.53 -40.70 -57.68
CA TYR A 998 76.87 -41.00 -58.20
C TYR A 998 77.89 -39.94 -57.78
#